data_AF-A0A5C3F1W0-F1
#
_entry.id   AF-A0A5C3F1W0-F1
#
_cell.length_a   1.000
_cell.length_b   1.000
_cell.length_c   1.000
_cell.angle_alpha   90.00
_cell.angle_beta   90.00
_cell.angle_gamma   90.00
#
_symmetry.space_group_name_H-M   'P 1'
#
loop_
_entity.id
_entity.type
_entity.pdbx_description
1 polymer ?
#
loop_
_entity_poly.entity_id
_entity_poly.type
_entity_poly.pdbx_seq_one_letter_code
_entity_poly.pdbx_strand_id
1 'polypeptide(L)'
;MTDAMQPAADQHSPQQPPPTSQPPVPADRNRHSSVDFSTALSIWRDINLTDLQSSLAATAPALLDAQKAAVVNRKKLAEQTRDFKKQPDDAKLDAIKPLLKAYQAEIDTLTKRSKLAENAFLNAHSALVAAPDPYPLLEIVLDQAAALADLDSAKAENVRLRRENAELKASAARRSDGEHEAKRLQQRVDQLESESERRLAERTDAVEKEVSARWDERIRNLQERERDLAQSLRVAQEQLQELKTRDESATARLLEQGQEADDRETRGKLAEIELVSRDLERAQSRVESVERRNEQLRAEIESIRSGRDDDDRVDRLAKELAQREARIAQLQELIESEQRSLQGVRDQAARSADEAAKAQRDREAEVESLRARLARCADYDDIKRELDIVKMVEFSNEFGDDDDDGDVNDNNDERDAGNEARSNGNGQDWNKSGAAKPLEALLLDKNRKLQDQLTSLRVAHNELSTASTASSGELDRLKREVARLQALTEKLENDLVSIGGGGGRSGGSETPGAEPAAARSASASAAMSAEEALAEMDRIAASPSRSSTQQQQQSQSQLATQPTSAGATTPSTPRQAPPSSTPSSGADTSILPIITSQRDRFRARNAELEEELRKQFTTISELRNEIKTLQADNLGLYEKLRYLQTYGGGGNGSGGAEGSNGSAVRIAMGEYPPPQRGGAAAGADLSAVGVARRTSADEKYRLRYEESMNPWERFKGRRLLHMLTRLVLSHRRMRLLFLLYAFFLHAMVFAMLFEIGHSSSTSTCAIHDPSRPT
;
A
#
# COMPACT_ATOMS: atom_id res chain seq x y z
N MET A 1 53.52 20.55 42.03
CA MET A 1 53.29 21.94 42.46
C MET A 1 52.05 22.39 41.70
N THR A 2 50.86 22.26 42.31
CA THR A 2 50.21 23.28 43.17
C THR A 2 49.81 24.53 42.34
N ASP A 3 48.56 24.97 42.29
CA ASP A 3 47.41 24.65 43.17
C ASP A 3 46.03 24.89 42.50
N ALA A 4 44.96 24.65 43.25
CA ALA A 4 43.52 24.79 42.98
C ALA A 4 43.08 26.05 42.19
N MET A 5 41.95 26.05 41.46
CA MET A 5 40.60 26.15 42.07
C MET A 5 39.46 25.65 41.14
N GLN A 6 38.30 25.39 41.74
CA GLN A 6 37.09 24.73 41.21
C GLN A 6 36.19 25.59 40.27
N PRO A 7 35.19 24.98 39.59
CA PRO A 7 34.53 25.56 38.43
C PRO A 7 33.29 26.42 38.74
N ALA A 8 33.01 27.37 37.84
CA ALA A 8 31.70 28.02 37.74
C ALA A 8 30.84 27.31 36.67
N ALA A 9 29.57 27.05 37.00
CA ALA A 9 28.62 26.40 36.09
C ALA A 9 27.77 27.45 35.36
N ASP A 10 27.99 27.63 34.06
CA ASP A 10 27.11 28.43 33.21
C ASP A 10 26.14 27.54 32.42
N GLN A 11 24.85 27.72 32.69
CA GLN A 11 23.76 27.01 32.03
C GLN A 11 23.49 27.61 30.65
N HIS A 12 24.21 27.15 29.61
CA HIS A 12 23.86 27.45 28.23
C HIS A 12 22.63 26.65 27.79
N SER A 13 21.45 27.18 28.10
CA SER A 13 20.23 26.80 27.39
C SER A 13 20.31 27.32 25.94
N PRO A 14 20.04 26.49 24.91
CA PRO A 14 19.95 26.99 23.55
C PRO A 14 18.74 27.92 23.44
N GLN A 15 19.02 29.19 23.11
CA GLN A 15 17.98 30.20 22.89
C GLN A 15 17.02 29.74 21.78
N GLN A 16 15.73 29.92 22.01
CA GLN A 16 14.73 29.80 20.94
C GLN A 16 15.02 30.86 19.86
N PRO A 17 14.89 30.54 18.56
CA PRO A 17 14.93 31.56 17.53
C PRO A 17 13.75 32.54 17.72
N PRO A 18 13.93 33.83 17.41
CA PRO A 18 12.87 34.83 17.55
C PRO A 18 11.68 34.48 16.65
N PRO A 19 10.44 34.86 17.03
CA PRO A 19 9.27 34.63 16.19
C PRO A 19 9.43 35.39 14.87
N THR A 20 9.44 34.64 13.77
CA THR A 20 9.56 35.19 12.42
C THR A 20 8.41 36.15 12.16
N SER A 21 8.73 37.40 11.85
CA SER A 21 7.76 38.44 11.50
C SER A 21 6.87 37.95 10.36
N GLN A 22 5.58 37.76 10.64
CA GLN A 22 4.59 37.55 9.58
C GLN A 22 4.55 38.82 8.70
N PRO A 23 4.46 38.70 7.36
CA PRO A 23 4.18 39.85 6.54
C PRO A 23 2.81 40.43 6.93
N PRO A 24 2.63 41.76 6.93
CA PRO A 24 1.34 42.34 7.27
C PRO A 24 0.31 41.90 6.24
N VAL A 25 -0.70 41.15 6.70
CA VAL A 25 -1.92 40.90 5.93
C VAL A 25 -2.52 42.27 5.59
N PRO A 26 -2.90 42.56 4.33
CA PRO A 26 -3.51 43.84 3.98
C PRO A 26 -4.88 43.93 4.66
N ALA A 27 -4.91 44.58 5.82
CA ALA A 27 -6.11 44.89 6.59
C ALA A 27 -6.87 46.06 5.95
N ASP A 28 -7.28 45.88 4.69
CA ASP A 28 -7.99 46.90 3.92
C ASP A 28 -9.28 46.31 3.32
N ARG A 29 -10.23 46.01 4.21
CA ARG A 29 -11.63 45.67 3.92
C ARG A 29 -12.52 45.57 5.18
N ASN A 30 -12.51 46.58 6.05
CA ASN A 30 -13.73 46.91 6.78
C ASN A 30 -13.75 48.37 7.27
N ARG A 31 -14.08 49.30 6.35
CA ARG A 31 -14.48 50.68 6.68
C ARG A 31 -16.01 50.84 6.78
N HIS A 32 -16.72 49.78 7.15
CA HIS A 32 -18.07 49.94 7.67
C HIS A 32 -17.92 50.38 9.13
N SER A 33 -18.49 51.53 9.45
CA SER A 33 -18.56 52.04 10.82
C SER A 33 -19.02 50.93 11.75
N SER A 34 -18.32 50.71 12.87
CA SER A 34 -18.77 49.80 13.91
C SER A 34 -20.06 50.34 14.53
N VAL A 35 -21.19 49.99 13.92
CA VAL A 35 -22.50 50.09 14.57
C VAL A 35 -22.43 49.15 15.75
N ASP A 36 -22.31 49.70 16.95
CA ASP A 36 -22.11 48.94 18.18
C ASP A 36 -23.21 47.88 18.30
N PHE A 37 -22.86 46.62 18.03
CA PHE A 37 -23.83 45.54 17.87
C PHE A 37 -24.69 45.36 19.14
N SER A 38 -24.09 45.58 20.31
CA SER A 38 -24.77 45.64 21.61
C SER A 38 -25.78 46.79 21.70
N THR A 39 -25.42 47.98 21.25
CA THR A 39 -26.28 49.18 21.25
C THR A 39 -27.43 48.99 20.26
N ALA A 40 -27.15 48.54 19.04
CA ALA A 40 -28.18 48.22 18.05
C ALA A 40 -29.15 47.13 18.52
N LEU A 41 -28.65 46.05 19.14
CA LEU A 41 -29.51 45.02 19.74
C LEU A 41 -30.36 45.57 20.88
N SER A 42 -29.83 46.45 21.74
CA SER A 42 -30.63 47.08 22.80
C SER A 42 -31.75 47.95 22.22
N ILE A 43 -31.47 48.75 21.19
CA ILE A 43 -32.47 49.58 20.51
C ILE A 43 -33.56 48.72 19.87
N TRP A 44 -33.20 47.67 19.12
CA TRP A 44 -34.18 46.77 18.50
C TRP A 44 -35.01 45.97 19.51
N ARG A 45 -34.42 45.61 20.66
CA ARG A 45 -35.15 44.99 21.77
C ARG A 45 -36.13 45.98 22.42
N ASP A 46 -35.70 47.21 22.66
CA ASP A 46 -36.47 48.21 23.39
C ASP A 46 -37.59 48.85 22.51
N ILE A 47 -37.40 48.88 21.18
CA ILE A 47 -38.47 49.16 20.19
C ILE A 47 -39.60 48.14 20.26
N ASN A 48 -39.29 46.89 20.61
CA ASN A 48 -40.15 45.71 20.59
C ASN A 48 -41.17 45.73 19.44
N LEU A 49 -40.70 45.34 18.24
CA LEU A 49 -41.50 45.26 17.01
C LEU A 49 -42.87 44.57 17.21
N THR A 50 -42.94 43.55 18.06
CA THR A 50 -44.18 42.82 18.36
C THR A 50 -45.22 43.71 19.06
N ASP A 51 -44.80 44.49 20.06
CA ASP A 51 -45.69 45.39 20.80
C ASP A 51 -46.12 46.56 19.89
N LEU A 52 -45.18 47.12 19.12
CA LEU A 52 -45.48 48.18 18.15
C LEU A 52 -46.49 47.70 17.10
N GLN A 53 -46.28 46.52 16.51
CA GLN A 53 -47.23 45.90 15.57
C GLN A 53 -48.59 45.66 16.23
N SER A 54 -48.64 45.18 17.47
CA SER A 54 -49.91 44.96 18.20
C SER A 54 -50.67 46.27 18.41
N SER A 55 -49.98 47.37 18.76
CA SER A 55 -50.59 48.68 18.99
C SER A 55 -51.16 49.27 17.69
N LEU A 56 -50.43 49.10 16.58
CA LEU A 56 -50.87 49.56 15.26
C LEU A 56 -52.04 48.70 14.74
N ALA A 57 -51.98 47.38 14.94
CA ALA A 57 -53.05 46.44 14.59
C ALA A 57 -54.34 46.68 15.39
N ALA A 58 -54.24 47.15 16.65
CA ALA A 58 -55.40 47.58 17.43
C ALA A 58 -55.98 48.93 16.97
N THR A 59 -55.12 49.86 16.53
CA THR A 59 -55.53 51.24 16.17
C THR A 59 -56.04 51.36 14.73
N ALA A 60 -55.48 50.58 13.79
CA ALA A 60 -55.85 50.56 12.38
C ALA A 60 -57.36 50.28 12.10
N PRO A 61 -58.01 49.24 12.68
CA PRO A 61 -59.43 48.99 12.44
C PRO A 61 -60.30 50.11 13.00
N ALA A 62 -59.97 50.65 14.18
CA ALA A 62 -60.70 51.77 14.77
C ALA A 62 -60.62 53.04 13.89
N LEU A 63 -59.46 53.30 13.26
CA LEU A 63 -59.29 54.40 12.32
C LEU A 63 -60.10 54.19 11.02
N LEU A 64 -60.10 52.97 10.51
CA LEU A 64 -60.81 52.57 9.28
C LEU A 64 -62.34 52.59 9.46
N ASP A 65 -62.85 52.19 10.62
CA ASP A 65 -64.28 52.30 10.94
C ASP A 65 -64.68 53.77 11.22
N ALA A 66 -63.82 54.58 11.84
CA ALA A 66 -64.00 56.03 11.91
C ALA A 66 -63.90 56.73 10.54
N GLN A 67 -63.23 56.13 9.55
CA GLN A 67 -63.24 56.60 8.16
C GLN A 67 -64.60 56.31 7.50
N LYS A 68 -65.10 55.07 7.61
CA LYS A 68 -66.44 54.68 7.11
C LYS A 68 -67.55 55.53 7.73
N ALA A 69 -67.51 55.70 9.06
CA ALA A 69 -68.51 56.48 9.80
C ALA A 69 -68.58 57.94 9.32
N ALA A 70 -67.43 58.58 9.07
CA ALA A 70 -67.40 59.96 8.59
C ALA A 70 -68.01 60.13 7.19
N VAL A 71 -67.88 59.13 6.30
CA VAL A 71 -68.54 59.16 4.98
C VAL A 71 -70.07 59.14 5.14
N VAL A 72 -70.59 58.31 6.04
CA VAL A 72 -72.02 58.23 6.35
C VAL A 72 -72.51 59.51 7.04
N ASN A 73 -71.78 60.02 8.02
CA ASN A 73 -72.11 61.26 8.74
C ASN A 73 -72.10 62.48 7.82
N ARG A 74 -71.11 62.59 6.91
CA ARG A 74 -71.07 63.64 5.89
C ARG A 74 -72.29 63.61 4.97
N LYS A 75 -72.74 62.41 4.56
CA LYS A 75 -73.98 62.26 3.77
C LYS A 75 -75.20 62.70 4.58
N LYS A 76 -75.31 62.27 5.84
CA LYS A 76 -76.39 62.65 6.76
C LYS A 76 -76.45 64.16 7.01
N LEU A 77 -75.31 64.83 7.19
CA LEU A 77 -75.22 66.29 7.31
C LEU A 77 -75.67 67.01 6.04
N ALA A 78 -75.30 66.51 4.87
CA ALA A 78 -75.76 67.07 3.60
C ALA A 78 -77.28 66.95 3.43
N GLU A 79 -77.87 65.83 3.85
CA GLU A 79 -79.32 65.61 3.88
C GLU A 79 -80.02 66.55 4.87
N GLN A 80 -79.54 66.61 6.13
CA GLN A 80 -80.07 67.54 7.15
C GLN A 80 -79.97 69.01 6.72
N THR A 81 -78.88 69.40 6.05
CA THR A 81 -78.70 70.77 5.53
C THR A 81 -79.65 71.07 4.36
N ARG A 82 -79.89 70.09 3.49
CA ARG A 82 -80.87 70.21 2.40
C ARG A 82 -82.29 70.32 2.95
N ASP A 83 -82.61 69.58 4.00
CA ASP A 83 -83.97 69.55 4.54
C ASP A 83 -84.25 70.76 5.46
N PHE A 84 -83.24 71.28 6.17
CA PHE A 84 -83.27 72.62 6.80
C PHE A 84 -83.60 73.74 5.80
N LYS A 85 -82.99 73.72 4.60
CA LYS A 85 -83.28 74.70 3.54
C LYS A 85 -84.73 74.67 3.03
N LYS A 86 -85.47 73.58 3.23
CA LYS A 86 -86.87 73.41 2.79
C LYS A 86 -87.92 73.83 3.83
N GLN A 87 -87.52 74.08 5.08
CA GLN A 87 -88.46 74.45 6.15
C GLN A 87 -88.98 75.90 5.97
N PRO A 88 -90.16 76.24 6.51
CA PRO A 88 -90.63 77.64 6.58
C PRO A 88 -89.78 78.44 7.58
N ASP A 89 -89.72 79.76 7.41
CA ASP A 89 -88.77 80.62 8.14
C ASP A 89 -88.95 80.58 9.66
N ASP A 90 -90.18 80.50 10.16
CA ASP A 90 -90.46 80.36 11.60
C ASP A 90 -89.83 79.10 12.21
N ALA A 91 -89.83 77.98 11.45
CA ALA A 91 -89.28 76.71 11.89
C ALA A 91 -87.75 76.61 11.74
N LYS A 92 -87.13 77.45 10.90
CA LYS A 92 -85.66 77.48 10.74
C LYS A 92 -84.94 77.91 12.03
N LEU A 93 -85.54 78.81 12.81
CA LEU A 93 -84.96 79.28 14.07
C LEU A 93 -84.81 78.14 15.09
N ASP A 94 -85.74 77.19 15.13
CA ASP A 94 -85.66 76.01 15.99
C ASP A 94 -84.70 74.95 15.42
N ALA A 95 -84.68 74.76 14.09
CA ALA A 95 -83.90 73.71 13.44
C ALA A 95 -82.40 74.02 13.25
N ILE A 96 -81.99 75.30 13.27
CA ILE A 96 -80.58 75.69 13.09
C ILE A 96 -79.69 75.19 14.25
N LYS A 97 -80.21 75.13 15.47
CA LYS A 97 -79.47 74.74 16.68
C LYS A 97 -79.15 73.23 16.70
N PRO A 98 -80.07 72.30 16.36
CA PRO A 98 -79.74 70.91 16.06
C PRO A 98 -78.74 70.73 14.92
N LEU A 99 -78.89 71.47 13.81
CA LEU A 99 -78.00 71.35 12.64
C LEU A 99 -76.56 71.77 12.98
N LEU A 100 -76.38 72.90 13.65
CA LEU A 100 -75.07 73.38 14.09
C LEU A 100 -74.40 72.39 15.06
N LYS A 101 -75.17 71.79 15.98
CA LYS A 101 -74.66 70.72 16.87
C LYS A 101 -74.23 69.48 16.11
N ALA A 102 -74.93 69.10 15.04
CA ALA A 102 -74.54 67.96 14.22
C ALA A 102 -73.23 68.24 13.44
N TYR A 103 -73.07 69.45 12.92
CA TYR A 103 -71.80 69.89 12.30
C TYR A 103 -70.65 69.93 13.31
N GLN A 104 -70.86 70.48 14.51
CA GLN A 104 -69.85 70.49 15.57
C GLN A 104 -69.42 69.07 15.94
N ALA A 105 -70.38 68.16 16.15
CA ALA A 105 -70.08 66.77 16.49
C ALA A 105 -69.24 66.06 15.42
N GLU A 106 -69.45 66.32 14.13
CA GLU A 106 -68.63 65.73 13.06
C GLU A 106 -67.25 66.40 12.91
N ILE A 107 -67.13 67.68 13.24
CA ILE A 107 -65.81 68.35 13.36
C ILE A 107 -65.03 67.73 14.52
N ASP A 108 -65.68 67.51 15.67
CA ASP A 108 -65.05 66.90 16.85
C ASP A 108 -64.62 65.44 16.60
N THR A 109 -65.45 64.62 15.92
CA THR A 109 -65.08 63.24 15.53
C THR A 109 -63.94 63.23 14.52
N LEU A 110 -63.95 64.14 13.54
CA LEU A 110 -62.87 64.29 12.55
C LEU A 110 -61.56 64.69 13.23
N THR A 111 -61.58 65.68 14.13
CA THR A 111 -60.39 66.09 14.91
C THR A 111 -59.88 64.96 15.79
N LYS A 112 -60.77 64.20 16.44
CA LYS A 112 -60.38 63.01 17.23
C LYS A 112 -59.72 61.95 16.35
N ARG A 113 -60.25 61.69 15.15
CA ARG A 113 -59.69 60.73 14.19
C ARG A 113 -58.31 61.18 13.68
N SER A 114 -58.15 62.47 13.36
CA SER A 114 -56.86 63.04 12.93
C SER A 114 -55.79 62.85 14.00
N LYS A 115 -56.07 63.24 15.25
CA LYS A 115 -55.16 63.06 16.39
C LYS A 115 -54.78 61.59 16.64
N LEU A 116 -55.72 60.66 16.46
CA LEU A 116 -55.42 59.22 16.60
C LEU A 116 -54.50 58.71 15.47
N ALA A 117 -54.71 59.15 14.22
CA ALA A 117 -53.83 58.81 13.10
C ALA A 117 -52.42 59.43 13.27
N GLU A 118 -52.36 60.72 13.61
CA GLU A 118 -51.13 61.48 13.85
C GLU A 118 -50.31 60.84 14.98
N ASN A 119 -50.93 60.52 16.12
CA ASN A 119 -50.25 59.86 17.23
C ASN A 119 -49.74 58.46 16.86
N ALA A 120 -50.55 57.65 16.16
CA ALA A 120 -50.14 56.32 15.72
C ALA A 120 -48.95 56.38 14.73
N PHE A 121 -48.99 57.34 13.79
CA PHE A 121 -47.92 57.58 12.84
C PHE A 121 -46.63 58.08 13.53
N LEU A 122 -46.74 59.07 14.41
CA LEU A 122 -45.59 59.63 15.11
C LEU A 122 -44.93 58.61 16.03
N ASN A 123 -45.70 57.77 16.74
CA ASN A 123 -45.16 56.68 17.56
C ASN A 123 -44.35 55.68 16.71
N ALA A 124 -44.91 55.23 15.58
CA ALA A 124 -44.22 54.31 14.68
C ALA A 124 -42.98 54.95 14.04
N HIS A 125 -43.06 56.21 13.62
CA HIS A 125 -41.96 56.97 13.07
C HIS A 125 -40.83 57.18 14.09
N SER A 126 -41.15 57.54 15.34
CA SER A 126 -40.12 57.72 16.38
C SER A 126 -39.38 56.42 16.71
N ALA A 127 -40.09 55.28 16.71
CA ALA A 127 -39.48 53.98 16.93
C ALA A 127 -38.56 53.58 15.76
N LEU A 128 -38.97 53.82 14.52
CA LEU A 128 -38.19 53.46 13.33
C LEU A 128 -37.00 54.38 13.07
N VAL A 129 -37.10 55.68 13.35
CA VAL A 129 -35.96 56.63 13.18
C VAL A 129 -34.86 56.41 14.23
N ALA A 130 -35.21 55.91 15.42
CA ALA A 130 -34.22 55.53 16.42
C ALA A 130 -33.48 54.22 16.05
N ALA A 131 -34.03 53.41 15.14
CA ALA A 131 -33.54 52.08 14.83
C ALA A 131 -32.37 52.11 13.83
N PRO A 132 -31.20 51.53 14.13
CA PRO A 132 -30.14 51.32 13.14
C PRO A 132 -30.54 50.22 12.15
N ASP A 133 -30.11 50.35 10.89
CA ASP A 133 -30.39 49.36 9.83
C ASP A 133 -29.92 47.95 10.24
N PRO A 134 -30.80 46.93 10.23
CA PRO A 134 -30.43 45.57 10.58
C PRO A 134 -29.63 44.86 9.48
N TYR A 135 -29.66 45.31 8.22
CA TYR A 135 -29.03 44.59 7.11
C TYR A 135 -27.50 44.46 7.26
N PRO A 136 -26.71 45.53 7.54
CA PRO A 136 -25.27 45.41 7.76
C PRO A 136 -24.93 44.57 9.00
N LEU A 137 -25.78 44.59 10.03
CA LEU A 137 -25.58 43.80 11.25
C LEU A 137 -25.77 42.30 10.99
N LEU A 138 -26.74 41.93 10.14
CA LEU A 138 -26.97 40.55 9.72
C LEU A 138 -25.89 40.04 8.76
N GLU A 139 -25.37 40.89 7.86
CA GLU A 139 -24.23 40.57 7.00
C GLU A 139 -22.97 40.25 7.85
N ILE A 140 -22.64 41.12 8.81
CA ILE A 140 -21.52 40.89 9.75
C ILE A 140 -21.71 39.61 10.58
N VAL A 141 -22.93 39.29 11.01
CA VAL A 141 -23.21 38.04 11.75
C VAL A 141 -23.08 36.81 10.86
N LEU A 142 -23.48 36.89 9.59
CA LEU A 142 -23.33 35.81 8.61
C LEU A 142 -21.84 35.55 8.32
N ASP A 143 -21.06 36.60 8.09
CA ASP A 143 -19.61 36.52 7.89
C ASP A 143 -18.89 35.96 9.12
N GLN A 144 -19.28 36.39 10.34
CA GLN A 144 -18.75 35.83 11.58
C GLN A 144 -19.12 34.35 11.76
N ALA A 145 -20.34 33.93 11.39
CA ALA A 145 -20.75 32.54 11.44
C ALA A 145 -19.97 31.65 10.44
N ALA A 146 -19.71 32.15 9.23
CA ALA A 146 -18.85 31.49 8.26
C ALA A 146 -17.41 31.36 8.78
N ALA A 147 -16.84 32.46 9.29
CA ALA A 147 -15.49 32.46 9.87
C ALA A 147 -15.35 31.54 11.10
N LEU A 148 -16.40 31.36 11.90
CA LEU A 148 -16.42 30.38 13.00
C LEU A 148 -16.41 28.94 12.51
N ALA A 149 -17.14 28.62 11.43
CA ALA A 149 -17.11 27.28 10.83
C ALA A 149 -15.71 26.94 10.26
N ASP A 150 -15.07 27.90 9.57
CA ASP A 150 -13.69 27.75 9.08
C ASP A 150 -12.69 27.60 10.23
N LEU A 151 -12.86 28.37 11.30
CA LEU A 151 -12.02 28.28 12.50
C LEU A 151 -12.14 26.90 13.19
N ASP A 152 -13.34 26.33 13.27
CA ASP A 152 -13.54 25.00 13.87
C ASP A 152 -13.01 23.87 12.97
N SER A 153 -13.13 24.01 11.64
CA SER A 153 -12.43 23.15 10.68
C SER A 153 -10.91 23.19 10.87
N ALA A 154 -10.33 24.39 10.97
CA ALA A 154 -8.90 24.59 11.20
C ALA A 154 -8.44 24.04 12.56
N LYS A 155 -9.24 24.17 13.64
CA LYS A 155 -8.96 23.53 14.94
C LYS A 155 -8.96 22.01 14.82
N ALA A 156 -9.94 21.42 14.14
CA ALA A 156 -10.03 19.97 13.95
C ALA A 156 -8.82 19.42 13.17
N GLU A 157 -8.41 20.11 12.10
CA GLU A 157 -7.17 19.79 11.39
C GLU A 157 -5.93 19.96 12.29
N ASN A 158 -5.83 21.02 13.08
CA ASN A 158 -4.68 21.22 13.95
C ASN A 158 -4.55 20.11 15.02
N VAL A 159 -5.67 19.62 15.55
CA VAL A 159 -5.71 18.44 16.44
C VAL A 159 -5.28 17.18 15.70
N ARG A 160 -5.75 16.96 14.46
CA ARG A 160 -5.32 15.84 13.59
C ARG A 160 -3.81 15.87 13.34
N LEU A 161 -3.26 17.01 12.92
CA LEU A 161 -1.84 17.20 12.63
C LEU A 161 -0.97 17.06 13.88
N ARG A 162 -1.44 17.50 15.06
CA ARG A 162 -0.75 17.27 16.34
C ARG A 162 -0.71 15.79 16.71
N ARG A 163 -1.81 15.06 16.49
CA ARG A 163 -1.87 13.60 16.69
C ARG A 163 -0.93 12.86 15.73
N GLU A 164 -0.97 13.17 14.44
CA GLU A 164 -0.06 12.58 13.46
C GLU A 164 1.41 12.87 13.79
N ASN A 165 1.74 14.10 14.21
CA ASN A 165 3.09 14.44 14.68
C ASN A 165 3.50 13.62 15.93
N ALA A 166 2.59 13.37 16.87
CA ALA A 166 2.86 12.53 18.03
C ALA A 166 3.10 11.05 17.63
N GLU A 167 2.28 10.51 16.73
CA GLU A 167 2.41 9.15 16.19
C GLU A 167 3.69 8.98 15.36
N LEU A 168 4.07 9.98 14.55
CA LEU A 168 5.33 10.02 13.81
C LEU A 168 6.56 10.12 14.73
N LYS A 169 6.50 10.95 15.79
CA LYS A 169 7.57 11.04 16.81
C LYS A 169 7.72 9.72 17.58
N ALA A 170 6.62 9.10 18.00
CA ALA A 170 6.65 7.79 18.64
C ALA A 170 7.20 6.69 17.70
N SER A 171 6.87 6.76 16.42
CA SER A 171 7.41 5.85 15.39
C SER A 171 8.90 6.10 15.10
N ALA A 172 9.38 7.33 15.25
CA ALA A 172 10.81 7.67 15.12
C ALA A 172 11.61 7.17 16.33
N ALA A 173 11.10 7.37 17.56
CA ALA A 173 11.72 6.83 18.78
C ALA A 173 11.87 5.30 18.70
N ARG A 174 10.79 4.58 18.36
CA ARG A 174 10.82 3.11 18.19
C ARG A 174 11.82 2.64 17.13
N ARG A 175 12.06 3.43 16.07
CA ARG A 175 13.10 3.13 15.07
C ARG A 175 14.50 3.36 15.63
N SER A 176 14.73 4.46 16.35
CA SER A 176 15.99 4.73 17.06
C SER A 176 16.33 3.62 18.05
N ASP A 177 15.36 3.20 18.87
CA ASP A 177 15.53 2.10 19.84
C ASP A 177 15.93 0.78 19.13
N GLY A 178 15.26 0.47 18.02
CA GLY A 178 15.60 -0.68 17.16
C GLY A 178 16.97 -0.59 16.51
N GLU A 179 17.42 0.60 16.11
CA GLU A 179 18.77 0.84 15.58
C GLU A 179 19.86 0.67 16.66
N HIS A 180 19.60 1.09 17.91
CA HIS A 180 20.51 0.85 19.04
C HIS A 180 20.60 -0.64 19.38
N GLU A 181 19.48 -1.36 19.38
CA GLU A 181 19.49 -2.82 19.58
C GLU A 181 20.18 -3.56 18.43
N ALA A 182 19.94 -3.16 17.17
CA ALA A 182 20.60 -3.74 16.01
C ALA A 182 22.13 -3.54 16.06
N LYS A 183 22.60 -2.32 16.39
CA LYS A 183 24.04 -2.03 16.59
C LYS A 183 24.65 -2.88 17.70
N ARG A 184 23.96 -3.04 18.84
CA ARG A 184 24.40 -3.90 19.96
C ARG A 184 24.49 -5.37 19.54
N LEU A 185 23.52 -5.87 18.78
CA LEU A 185 23.51 -7.25 18.28
C LEU A 185 24.62 -7.46 17.25
N GLN A 186 24.85 -6.51 16.34
CA GLN A 186 25.95 -6.56 15.37
C GLN A 186 27.31 -6.63 16.08
N GLN A 187 27.58 -5.72 17.02
CA GLN A 187 28.80 -5.74 17.83
C GLN A 187 29.01 -7.08 18.56
N ARG A 188 27.92 -7.77 18.96
CA ARG A 188 28.03 -9.09 19.59
C ARG A 188 28.30 -10.22 18.59
N VAL A 189 27.81 -10.11 17.36
CA VAL A 189 28.17 -11.01 16.26
C VAL A 189 29.63 -10.82 15.90
N ASP A 190 30.08 -9.59 15.64
CA ASP A 190 31.48 -9.26 15.28
C ASP A 190 32.48 -9.79 16.35
N GLN A 191 32.13 -9.66 17.63
CA GLN A 191 32.90 -10.24 18.74
C GLN A 191 32.97 -11.77 18.69
N LEU A 192 31.85 -12.45 18.47
CA LEU A 192 31.79 -13.91 18.42
C LEU A 192 32.51 -14.46 17.18
N GLU A 193 32.42 -13.77 16.05
CA GLU A 193 33.16 -14.06 14.82
C GLU A 193 34.66 -13.92 15.08
N SER A 194 35.13 -12.79 15.59
CA SER A 194 36.56 -12.58 15.94
C SER A 194 37.07 -13.58 17.00
N GLU A 195 36.26 -13.90 18.03
CA GLU A 195 36.60 -14.96 18.98
C GLU A 195 36.71 -16.34 18.30
N SER A 196 35.86 -16.63 17.31
CA SER A 196 35.88 -17.90 16.57
C SER A 196 37.07 -17.98 15.62
N GLU A 197 37.39 -16.90 14.91
CA GLU A 197 38.54 -16.77 14.03
C GLU A 197 39.84 -16.95 14.82
N ARG A 198 39.98 -16.29 15.99
CA ARG A 198 41.14 -16.49 16.87
C ARG A 198 41.28 -17.95 17.31
N ARG A 199 40.19 -18.60 17.72
CA ARG A 199 40.19 -20.02 18.13
C ARG A 199 40.47 -20.97 16.95
N LEU A 200 40.15 -20.58 15.72
CA LEU A 200 40.47 -21.33 14.51
C LEU A 200 41.96 -21.16 14.16
N ALA A 201 42.47 -19.92 14.16
CA ALA A 201 43.89 -19.61 13.94
C ALA A 201 44.79 -20.32 14.97
N GLU A 202 44.45 -20.27 16.26
CA GLU A 202 45.18 -20.98 17.31
C GLU A 202 45.21 -22.50 17.11
N ARG A 203 44.17 -23.07 16.48
CA ARG A 203 44.11 -24.50 16.15
C ARG A 203 44.88 -24.84 14.88
N THR A 204 44.83 -24.02 13.83
CA THR A 204 45.62 -24.23 12.63
C THR A 204 47.11 -24.14 12.95
N ASP A 205 47.53 -23.13 13.72
CA ASP A 205 48.88 -22.98 14.26
C ASP A 205 49.34 -24.22 15.05
N ALA A 206 48.47 -24.74 15.92
CA ALA A 206 48.80 -25.90 16.75
C ALA A 206 48.97 -27.17 15.90
N VAL A 207 48.08 -27.40 14.91
CA VAL A 207 48.18 -28.53 13.99
C VAL A 207 49.38 -28.39 13.05
N GLU A 208 49.69 -27.20 12.56
CA GLU A 208 50.88 -26.94 11.74
C GLU A 208 52.17 -27.20 12.51
N LYS A 209 52.24 -26.81 13.79
CA LYS A 209 53.36 -27.12 14.70
C LYS A 209 53.45 -28.62 15.01
N GLU A 210 52.34 -29.32 15.18
CA GLU A 210 52.33 -30.78 15.38
C GLU A 210 52.79 -31.53 14.11
N VAL A 211 52.32 -31.11 12.94
CA VAL A 211 52.67 -31.72 11.65
C VAL A 211 54.13 -31.45 11.29
N SER A 212 54.63 -30.22 11.45
CA SER A 212 56.05 -29.91 11.23
C SER A 212 56.96 -30.69 12.17
N ALA A 213 56.64 -30.76 13.47
CA ALA A 213 57.41 -31.58 14.43
C ALA A 213 57.47 -33.08 14.04
N ARG A 214 56.37 -33.64 13.52
CA ARG A 214 56.32 -35.03 13.00
C ARG A 214 57.18 -35.21 11.75
N TRP A 215 57.21 -34.22 10.84
CA TRP A 215 58.09 -34.26 9.68
C TRP A 215 59.57 -34.15 10.11
N ASP A 216 59.90 -33.26 11.04
CA ASP A 216 61.26 -33.12 11.58
C ASP A 216 61.76 -34.37 12.31
N GLU A 217 60.88 -35.06 13.05
CA GLU A 217 61.19 -36.38 13.63
C GLU A 217 61.40 -37.44 12.54
N ARG A 218 60.55 -37.48 11.51
CA ARG A 218 60.69 -38.43 10.40
C ARG A 218 61.96 -38.18 9.58
N ILE A 219 62.34 -36.92 9.35
CA ILE A 219 63.59 -36.52 8.70
C ILE A 219 64.79 -36.97 9.55
N ARG A 220 64.79 -36.71 10.86
CA ARG A 220 65.86 -37.16 11.77
C ARG A 220 66.01 -38.69 11.76
N ASN A 221 64.91 -39.43 11.86
CA ASN A 221 64.91 -40.90 11.79
C ASN A 221 65.41 -41.44 10.44
N LEU A 222 65.14 -40.75 9.32
CA LEU A 222 65.67 -41.13 8.02
C LEU A 222 67.17 -40.84 7.90
N GLN A 223 67.63 -39.68 8.39
CA GLN A 223 69.05 -39.34 8.42
C GLN A 223 69.86 -40.25 9.36
N GLU A 224 69.28 -40.70 10.48
CA GLU A 224 69.92 -41.67 11.38
C GLU A 224 70.07 -43.04 10.69
N ARG A 225 69.00 -43.54 10.06
CA ARG A 225 69.08 -44.76 9.22
C ARG A 225 70.06 -44.63 8.07
N GLU A 226 70.17 -43.46 7.43
CA GLU A 226 71.17 -43.20 6.39
C GLU A 226 72.59 -43.31 6.97
N ARG A 227 72.83 -42.76 8.17
CA ARG A 227 74.12 -42.91 8.88
C ARG A 227 74.40 -44.36 9.26
N ASP A 228 73.42 -45.11 9.75
CA ASP A 228 73.57 -46.53 10.09
C ASP A 228 73.81 -47.41 8.86
N LEU A 229 73.12 -47.13 7.75
CA LEU A 229 73.35 -47.79 6.47
C LEU A 229 74.73 -47.44 5.91
N ALA A 230 75.18 -46.19 6.01
CA ALA A 230 76.52 -45.78 5.62
C ALA A 230 77.60 -46.44 6.51
N GLN A 231 77.38 -46.55 7.82
CA GLN A 231 78.28 -47.25 8.75
C GLN A 231 78.32 -48.75 8.47
N SER A 232 77.18 -49.41 8.29
CA SER A 232 77.13 -50.85 7.99
C SER A 232 77.68 -51.19 6.60
N LEU A 233 77.47 -50.32 5.59
CA LEU A 233 78.09 -50.45 4.28
C LEU A 233 79.62 -50.25 4.37
N ARG A 234 80.09 -49.31 5.19
CA ARG A 234 81.52 -49.14 5.47
C ARG A 234 82.11 -50.37 6.18
N VAL A 235 81.45 -50.89 7.21
CA VAL A 235 81.88 -52.11 7.91
C VAL A 235 81.86 -53.31 6.95
N ALA A 236 80.87 -53.43 6.07
CA ALA A 236 80.82 -54.49 5.06
C ALA A 236 81.93 -54.33 3.99
N GLN A 237 82.32 -53.10 3.65
CA GLN A 237 83.49 -52.83 2.80
C GLN A 237 84.80 -53.19 3.51
N GLU A 238 84.96 -52.82 4.78
CA GLU A 238 86.11 -53.17 5.62
C GLU A 238 86.18 -54.71 5.81
N GLN A 239 85.05 -55.38 6.04
CA GLN A 239 84.94 -56.84 6.08
C GLN A 239 85.18 -57.51 4.73
N LEU A 240 84.80 -56.91 3.60
CA LEU A 240 85.14 -57.44 2.27
C LEU A 240 86.62 -57.25 1.93
N GLN A 241 87.27 -56.21 2.47
CA GLN A 241 88.72 -56.07 2.40
C GLN A 241 89.40 -57.10 3.30
N GLU A 242 88.95 -57.24 4.56
CA GLU A 242 89.46 -58.26 5.48
C GLU A 242 89.25 -59.67 4.92
N LEU A 243 88.05 -60.00 4.41
CA LEU A 243 87.77 -61.29 3.78
C LEU A 243 88.61 -61.53 2.53
N LYS A 244 88.94 -60.52 1.72
CA LYS A 244 89.92 -60.70 0.63
C LYS A 244 91.30 -61.05 1.18
N THR A 245 91.80 -60.29 2.15
CA THR A 245 93.10 -60.61 2.80
C THR A 245 93.07 -61.94 3.55
N ARG A 246 91.90 -62.33 4.07
CA ARG A 246 91.69 -63.59 4.78
C ARG A 246 91.56 -64.75 3.81
N ASP A 247 90.89 -64.61 2.67
CA ASP A 247 90.80 -65.63 1.62
C ASP A 247 92.15 -65.78 0.90
N GLU A 248 92.94 -64.71 0.76
CA GLU A 248 94.36 -64.79 0.44
C GLU A 248 95.13 -65.62 1.51
N SER A 249 94.84 -65.41 2.80
CA SER A 249 95.42 -66.21 3.89
C SER A 249 94.82 -67.61 4.08
N ALA A 250 93.64 -67.87 3.52
CA ALA A 250 92.83 -69.07 3.78
C ALA A 250 92.76 -69.98 2.57
N THR A 251 92.99 -69.49 1.34
CA THR A 251 93.51 -70.32 0.25
C THR A 251 94.88 -70.87 0.62
N ALA A 252 95.70 -70.11 1.37
CA ALA A 252 96.93 -70.61 1.97
C ALA A 252 96.73 -71.63 3.11
N ARG A 253 95.54 -71.72 3.75
CA ARG A 253 95.20 -72.69 4.82
C ARG A 253 94.21 -73.80 4.42
N LEU A 254 93.47 -73.66 3.32
CA LEU A 254 92.66 -74.73 2.71
C LEU A 254 93.53 -75.66 1.85
N LEU A 255 94.79 -75.29 1.64
CA LEU A 255 95.89 -76.22 1.38
C LEU A 255 96.23 -77.12 2.59
N GLU A 256 95.82 -76.76 3.82
CA GLU A 256 96.32 -77.38 5.05
C GLU A 256 95.40 -78.47 5.62
N GLN A 257 94.06 -78.27 5.69
CA GLN A 257 93.14 -79.28 6.22
C GLN A 257 91.65 -79.09 5.87
N GLY A 258 90.93 -80.20 5.78
CA GLY A 258 89.46 -80.30 5.84
C GLY A 258 89.01 -81.40 6.82
N GLN A 259 87.69 -81.67 6.84
CA GLN A 259 86.99 -82.71 7.65
C GLN A 259 86.86 -82.38 9.17
N GLU A 260 85.78 -82.70 9.91
CA GLU A 260 84.50 -83.36 9.57
C GLU A 260 83.38 -83.10 10.65
N ALA A 261 82.16 -83.60 10.40
CA ALA A 261 80.94 -83.48 11.25
C ALA A 261 79.90 -84.58 10.88
N ASP A 262 78.83 -84.92 11.60
CA ASP A 262 78.22 -84.51 12.89
C ASP A 262 77.53 -85.75 13.55
N ASP A 263 77.14 -85.67 14.83
CA ASP A 263 76.63 -86.81 15.63
C ASP A 263 75.32 -86.52 16.42
N ARG A 264 74.39 -85.71 15.86
CA ARG A 264 73.16 -85.26 16.56
C ARG A 264 71.83 -85.95 16.17
N GLU A 265 71.81 -86.82 15.17
CA GLU A 265 70.56 -87.24 14.50
C GLU A 265 69.59 -88.05 15.39
N THR A 266 70.09 -88.86 16.32
CA THR A 266 69.29 -89.87 17.03
C THR A 266 68.42 -89.32 18.17
N ARG A 267 68.65 -88.07 18.61
CA ARG A 267 67.96 -87.49 19.77
C ARG A 267 66.75 -86.60 19.42
N GLY A 268 66.62 -86.18 18.16
CA GLY A 268 65.49 -85.33 17.69
C GLY A 268 64.16 -86.09 17.56
N LYS A 269 64.22 -87.31 17.02
CA LYS A 269 63.05 -88.12 16.61
C LYS A 269 62.06 -88.46 17.74
N LEU A 270 62.49 -88.40 19.00
CA LEU A 270 61.61 -88.58 20.18
C LEU A 270 60.94 -87.27 20.62
N ALA A 271 61.59 -86.12 20.46
CA ALA A 271 61.01 -84.81 20.78
C ALA A 271 59.96 -84.39 19.74
N GLU A 272 60.12 -84.83 18.48
CA GLU A 272 59.16 -84.63 17.39
C GLU A 272 57.78 -85.23 17.73
N ILE A 273 57.72 -86.42 18.34
CA ILE A 273 56.47 -87.11 18.67
C ILE A 273 55.69 -86.37 19.78
N GLU A 274 56.39 -85.85 20.80
CA GLU A 274 55.77 -85.06 21.89
C GLU A 274 55.32 -83.66 21.43
N LEU A 275 55.94 -83.13 20.36
CA LEU A 275 55.51 -81.87 19.74
C LEU A 275 54.22 -82.07 18.92
N VAL A 276 54.13 -83.17 18.17
CA VAL A 276 52.94 -83.53 17.37
C VAL A 276 51.68 -83.72 18.23
N SER A 277 51.78 -84.30 19.43
CA SER A 277 50.60 -84.45 20.32
C SER A 277 50.10 -83.10 20.85
N ARG A 278 51.01 -82.21 21.28
CA ARG A 278 50.64 -80.85 21.72
C ARG A 278 50.03 -80.00 20.62
N ASP A 279 50.46 -80.19 19.37
CA ASP A 279 49.90 -79.47 18.24
C ASP A 279 48.54 -80.03 17.80
N LEU A 280 48.28 -81.32 18.02
CA LEU A 280 46.94 -81.91 17.88
C LEU A 280 45.94 -81.30 18.89
N GLU A 281 46.32 -81.18 20.17
CA GLU A 281 45.50 -80.55 21.21
C GLU A 281 45.21 -79.07 20.90
N ARG A 282 46.22 -78.32 20.42
CA ARG A 282 46.03 -76.94 19.94
C ARG A 282 45.12 -76.85 18.72
N ALA A 283 45.19 -77.82 17.80
CA ALA A 283 44.30 -77.87 16.65
C ALA A 283 42.85 -78.09 17.08
N GLN A 284 42.60 -79.02 18.02
CA GLN A 284 41.27 -79.28 18.57
C GLN A 284 40.67 -78.05 19.26
N SER A 285 41.44 -77.37 20.11
CA SER A 285 40.98 -76.11 20.75
C SER A 285 40.67 -75.00 19.75
N ARG A 286 41.43 -74.91 18.65
CA ARG A 286 41.15 -73.97 17.54
C ARG A 286 39.86 -74.33 16.79
N VAL A 287 39.60 -75.61 16.54
CA VAL A 287 38.36 -76.08 15.90
C VAL A 287 37.14 -75.70 16.75
N GLU A 288 37.15 -76.01 18.04
CA GLU A 288 36.08 -75.61 18.97
C GLU A 288 35.81 -74.08 19.00
N SER A 289 36.86 -73.26 18.92
CA SER A 289 36.71 -71.80 18.85
C SER A 289 36.15 -71.33 17.51
N VAL A 290 36.42 -72.04 16.41
CA VAL A 290 35.91 -71.73 15.07
C VAL A 290 34.45 -72.19 14.92
N GLU A 291 34.08 -73.32 15.53
CA GLU A 291 32.70 -73.81 15.57
C GLU A 291 31.79 -72.85 16.33
N ARG A 292 32.17 -72.43 17.55
CA ARG A 292 31.41 -71.42 18.31
C ARG A 292 31.25 -70.10 17.56
N ARG A 293 32.29 -69.65 16.83
CA ARG A 293 32.20 -68.45 15.98
C ARG A 293 31.30 -68.66 14.76
N ASN A 294 31.34 -69.82 14.11
CA ASN A 294 30.43 -70.16 13.02
C ASN A 294 28.97 -70.19 13.48
N GLU A 295 28.70 -70.72 14.67
CA GLU A 295 27.36 -70.77 15.24
C GLU A 295 26.85 -69.37 15.62
N GLN A 296 27.72 -68.54 16.21
CA GLN A 296 27.42 -67.14 16.49
C GLN A 296 27.19 -66.31 15.21
N LEU A 297 28.03 -66.47 14.19
CA LEU A 297 27.86 -65.82 12.88
C LEU A 297 26.60 -66.31 12.17
N ARG A 298 26.20 -67.57 12.31
CA ARG A 298 24.92 -68.07 11.78
C ARG A 298 23.72 -67.43 12.48
N ALA A 299 23.76 -67.26 13.79
CA ALA A 299 22.72 -66.57 14.54
C ALA A 299 22.64 -65.08 14.15
N GLU A 300 23.79 -64.42 13.97
CA GLU A 300 23.87 -63.03 13.51
C GLU A 300 23.35 -62.89 12.07
N ILE A 301 23.75 -63.77 11.15
CA ILE A 301 23.24 -63.84 9.78
C ILE A 301 21.72 -64.04 9.76
N GLU A 302 21.17 -64.95 10.58
CA GLU A 302 19.72 -65.16 10.63
C GLU A 302 18.99 -63.94 11.22
N SER A 303 19.59 -63.24 12.20
CA SER A 303 19.04 -61.99 12.74
C SER A 303 19.03 -60.85 11.71
N ILE A 304 20.07 -60.72 10.89
CA ILE A 304 20.17 -59.72 9.81
C ILE A 304 19.22 -60.11 8.65
N ARG A 305 19.16 -61.40 8.31
CA ARG A 305 18.26 -61.96 7.30
C ARG A 305 16.78 -61.83 7.68
N SER A 306 16.49 -61.75 8.98
CA SER A 306 15.13 -61.49 9.48
C SER A 306 14.57 -60.15 8.98
N GLY A 307 15.43 -59.15 8.72
CA GLY A 307 15.15 -57.90 7.98
C GLY A 307 14.13 -56.92 8.57
N ARG A 308 13.29 -57.40 9.49
CA ARG A 308 11.99 -56.83 9.85
C ARG A 308 12.05 -55.45 10.47
N ASP A 309 13.05 -55.22 11.32
CA ASP A 309 13.24 -53.92 12.00
C ASP A 309 13.79 -52.84 11.05
N ASP A 310 14.55 -53.24 10.04
CA ASP A 310 15.04 -52.34 8.98
C ASP A 310 13.94 -52.05 7.96
N ASP A 311 13.15 -53.06 7.53
CA ASP A 311 11.97 -52.87 6.69
C ASP A 311 10.98 -51.88 7.34
N ASP A 312 10.59 -52.13 8.61
CA ASP A 312 9.73 -51.23 9.39
C ASP A 312 10.28 -49.79 9.49
N ARG A 313 11.61 -49.64 9.51
CA ARG A 313 12.29 -48.34 9.58
C ARG A 313 12.30 -47.64 8.21
N VAL A 314 12.56 -48.38 7.13
CA VAL A 314 12.45 -47.89 5.75
C VAL A 314 11.02 -47.43 5.47
N ASP A 315 10.02 -48.22 5.88
CA ASP A 315 8.60 -47.91 5.71
C ASP A 315 8.17 -46.63 6.44
N ARG A 316 8.68 -46.41 7.66
CA ARG A 316 8.47 -45.15 8.40
C ARG A 316 9.11 -43.95 7.69
N LEU A 317 10.36 -44.09 7.24
CA LEU A 317 11.08 -43.03 6.53
C LEU A 317 10.45 -42.70 5.17
N ALA A 318 9.95 -43.70 4.44
CA ALA A 318 9.24 -43.52 3.18
C ALA A 318 7.91 -42.75 3.37
N LYS A 319 7.15 -43.07 4.43
CA LYS A 319 5.92 -42.35 4.79
C LYS A 319 6.21 -40.89 5.19
N GLU A 320 7.29 -40.63 5.93
CA GLU A 320 7.74 -39.27 6.23
C GLU A 320 8.17 -38.49 4.98
N LEU A 321 8.89 -39.14 4.04
CA LEU A 321 9.30 -38.54 2.77
C LEU A 321 8.08 -38.14 1.94
N ALA A 322 7.15 -39.06 1.70
CA ALA A 322 5.92 -38.79 0.97
C ALA A 322 5.08 -37.66 1.62
N GLN A 323 5.02 -37.59 2.95
CA GLN A 323 4.33 -36.49 3.65
C GLN A 323 5.07 -35.14 3.48
N ARG A 324 6.40 -35.13 3.44
CA ARG A 324 7.19 -33.92 3.19
C ARG A 324 7.07 -33.46 1.74
N GLU A 325 7.08 -34.38 0.78
CA GLU A 325 6.88 -34.09 -0.65
C GLU A 325 5.48 -33.52 -0.91
N ALA A 326 4.43 -34.09 -0.32
CA ALA A 326 3.07 -33.55 -0.39
C ALA A 326 2.97 -32.11 0.18
N ARG A 327 3.64 -31.83 1.30
CA ARG A 327 3.71 -30.47 1.87
C ARG A 327 4.51 -29.50 0.99
N ILE A 328 5.57 -29.97 0.33
CA ILE A 328 6.33 -29.15 -0.63
C ILE A 328 5.46 -28.78 -1.83
N ALA A 329 4.71 -29.73 -2.39
CA ALA A 329 3.77 -29.47 -3.49
C ALA A 329 2.68 -28.46 -3.10
N GLN A 330 2.08 -28.61 -1.92
CA GLN A 330 1.09 -27.64 -1.40
C GLN A 330 1.68 -26.23 -1.21
N LEU A 331 2.92 -26.13 -0.71
CA LEU A 331 3.61 -24.85 -0.57
C LEU A 331 3.98 -24.23 -1.93
N GLN A 332 4.30 -25.05 -2.95
CA GLN A 332 4.53 -24.58 -4.31
C GLN A 332 3.25 -24.02 -4.93
N GLU A 333 2.12 -24.71 -4.81
CA GLU A 333 0.80 -24.23 -5.29
C GLU A 333 0.38 -22.92 -4.59
N LEU A 334 0.60 -22.81 -3.28
CA LEU A 334 0.37 -21.57 -2.54
C LEU A 334 1.26 -20.43 -3.05
N ILE A 335 2.55 -20.68 -3.27
CA ILE A 335 3.47 -19.67 -3.82
C ILE A 335 3.05 -19.25 -5.23
N GLU A 336 2.65 -20.19 -6.10
CA GLU A 336 2.17 -19.87 -7.45
C GLU A 336 0.88 -19.05 -7.43
N SER A 337 -0.08 -19.40 -6.57
CA SER A 337 -1.34 -18.65 -6.45
C SER A 337 -1.12 -17.24 -5.87
N GLU A 338 -0.25 -17.07 -4.88
CA GLU A 338 0.18 -15.75 -4.40
C GLU A 338 0.91 -14.95 -5.49
N GLN A 339 1.78 -15.59 -6.28
CA GLN A 339 2.47 -14.94 -7.40
C GLN A 339 1.50 -14.45 -8.47
N ARG A 340 0.54 -15.28 -8.89
CA ARG A 340 -0.52 -14.90 -9.85
C ARG A 340 -1.38 -13.75 -9.32
N SER A 341 -1.73 -13.78 -8.03
CA SER A 341 -2.46 -12.68 -7.35
C SER A 341 -1.66 -11.38 -7.33
N LEU A 342 -0.38 -11.44 -6.93
CA LEU A 342 0.53 -10.28 -6.94
C LEU A 342 0.78 -9.72 -8.34
N GLN A 343 0.79 -10.58 -9.37
CA GLN A 343 0.90 -10.15 -10.77
C GLN A 343 -0.38 -9.45 -11.22
N GLY A 344 -1.57 -9.99 -10.94
CA GLY A 344 -2.84 -9.30 -11.23
C GLY A 344 -2.95 -7.91 -10.57
N VAL A 345 -2.49 -7.78 -9.31
CA VAL A 345 -2.44 -6.49 -8.61
C VAL A 345 -1.41 -5.53 -9.23
N ARG A 346 -0.26 -6.03 -9.72
CA ARG A 346 0.72 -5.21 -10.46
C ARG A 346 0.15 -4.73 -11.79
N ASP A 347 -0.51 -5.60 -12.55
CA ASP A 347 -1.09 -5.26 -13.84
C ASP A 347 -2.23 -4.25 -13.69
N GLN A 348 -3.06 -4.38 -12.63
CA GLN A 348 -4.07 -3.38 -12.29
C GLN A 348 -3.46 -2.03 -11.88
N ALA A 349 -2.37 -2.05 -11.09
CA ALA A 349 -1.65 -0.83 -10.70
C ALA A 349 -0.97 -0.15 -11.89
N ALA A 350 -0.44 -0.93 -12.85
CA ALA A 350 0.13 -0.41 -14.09
C ALA A 350 -0.95 0.27 -14.96
N ARG A 351 -2.08 -0.39 -15.20
CA ARG A 351 -3.22 0.20 -15.94
C ARG A 351 -3.72 1.49 -15.29
N SER A 352 -3.86 1.52 -13.97
CA SER A 352 -4.26 2.73 -13.24
C SER A 352 -3.22 3.85 -13.34
N ALA A 353 -1.93 3.53 -13.41
CA ALA A 353 -0.87 4.50 -13.63
C ALA A 353 -0.88 5.05 -15.08
N ASP A 354 -1.13 4.20 -16.08
CA ASP A 354 -1.26 4.62 -17.49
C ASP A 354 -2.49 5.50 -17.72
N GLU A 355 -3.62 5.17 -17.11
CA GLU A 355 -4.84 6.00 -17.10
C GLU A 355 -4.59 7.36 -16.45
N ALA A 356 -3.93 7.40 -15.29
CA ALA A 356 -3.56 8.64 -14.62
C ALA A 356 -2.57 9.48 -15.46
N ALA A 357 -1.58 8.85 -16.09
CA ALA A 357 -0.62 9.51 -16.97
C ALA A 357 -1.30 10.04 -18.25
N LYS A 358 -2.32 9.36 -18.78
CA LYS A 358 -3.13 9.88 -19.90
C LYS A 358 -3.93 11.10 -19.46
N ALA A 359 -4.66 11.02 -18.35
CA ALA A 359 -5.45 12.14 -17.81
C ALA A 359 -4.57 13.36 -17.48
N GLN A 360 -3.31 13.15 -17.06
CA GLN A 360 -2.33 14.22 -16.87
C GLN A 360 -1.95 14.87 -18.21
N ARG A 361 -1.63 14.11 -19.26
CA ARG A 361 -1.34 14.67 -20.59
C ARG A 361 -2.52 15.45 -21.17
N ASP A 362 -3.74 14.94 -21.00
CA ASP A 362 -4.95 15.62 -21.47
C ASP A 362 -5.16 16.96 -20.73
N ARG A 363 -4.90 17.00 -19.41
CA ARG A 363 -4.89 18.23 -18.60
C ARG A 363 -3.77 19.21 -19.00
N GLU A 364 -2.57 18.70 -19.28
CA GLU A 364 -1.45 19.52 -19.76
C GLU A 364 -1.77 20.16 -21.11
N ALA A 365 -2.37 19.41 -22.05
CA ALA A 365 -2.83 19.93 -23.33
C ALA A 365 -3.97 20.97 -23.20
N GLU A 366 -4.90 20.78 -22.25
CA GLU A 366 -5.93 21.78 -21.94
C GLU A 366 -5.29 23.08 -21.40
N VAL A 367 -4.34 22.97 -20.47
CA VAL A 367 -3.60 24.13 -19.94
C VAL A 367 -2.79 24.84 -21.03
N GLU A 368 -2.15 24.09 -21.93
CA GLU A 368 -1.43 24.64 -23.10
C GLU A 368 -2.39 25.40 -24.03
N SER A 369 -3.57 24.83 -24.30
CA SER A 369 -4.62 25.48 -25.09
C SER A 369 -5.16 26.76 -24.43
N LEU A 370 -5.37 26.75 -23.11
CA LEU A 370 -5.80 27.93 -22.34
C LEU A 370 -4.70 29.01 -22.32
N ARG A 371 -3.42 28.64 -22.18
CA ARG A 371 -2.29 29.57 -22.31
C ARG A 371 -2.21 30.17 -23.71
N ALA A 372 -2.38 29.36 -24.76
CA ALA A 372 -2.41 29.85 -26.14
C ALA A 372 -3.61 30.78 -26.41
N ARG A 373 -4.76 30.54 -25.76
CA ARG A 373 -5.90 31.47 -25.79
C ARG A 373 -5.61 32.78 -25.06
N LEU A 374 -4.97 32.72 -23.90
CA LEU A 374 -4.57 33.91 -23.13
C LEU A 374 -3.55 34.75 -23.91
N ALA A 375 -2.56 34.11 -24.54
CA ALA A 375 -1.55 34.75 -25.38
C ALA A 375 -2.18 35.43 -26.62
N ARG A 376 -3.21 34.82 -27.22
CA ARG A 376 -4.03 35.44 -28.29
C ARG A 376 -4.91 36.62 -27.84
N CYS A 377 -4.89 36.97 -26.56
CA CYS A 377 -5.54 38.16 -26.01
C CYS A 377 -4.55 39.08 -25.29
N ALA A 378 -3.24 38.85 -25.43
CA ALA A 378 -2.20 39.68 -24.80
C ALA A 378 -2.07 41.06 -25.47
N ASP A 379 -2.49 41.16 -26.73
CA ASP A 379 -2.62 42.38 -27.53
C ASP A 379 -3.76 43.30 -27.06
N TYR A 380 -4.61 42.87 -26.12
CA TYR A 380 -5.74 43.67 -25.63
C TYR A 380 -5.30 45.04 -25.09
N ASP A 381 -4.18 45.12 -24.36
CA ASP A 381 -3.66 46.39 -23.84
C ASP A 381 -2.97 47.25 -24.91
N ASP A 382 -2.46 46.64 -25.98
CA ASP A 382 -1.93 47.36 -27.15
C ASP A 382 -3.08 47.92 -27.99
N ILE A 383 -4.07 47.10 -28.34
CA ILE A 383 -5.30 47.51 -29.02
C ILE A 383 -6.04 48.58 -28.23
N LYS A 384 -6.07 48.48 -26.89
CA LYS A 384 -6.65 49.52 -26.02
C LYS A 384 -5.85 50.82 -26.10
N ARG A 385 -4.51 50.76 -26.09
CA ARG A 385 -3.65 51.94 -26.26
C ARG A 385 -3.77 52.55 -27.65
N GLU A 386 -3.82 51.75 -28.70
CA GLU A 386 -4.07 52.21 -30.07
C GLU A 386 -5.47 52.83 -30.21
N LEU A 387 -6.50 52.23 -29.60
CA LEU A 387 -7.85 52.78 -29.58
C LEU A 387 -7.93 54.09 -28.78
N ASP A 388 -7.23 54.18 -27.64
CA ASP A 388 -7.10 55.42 -26.88
C ASP A 388 -6.28 56.48 -27.65
N ILE A 389 -5.27 56.10 -28.45
CA ILE A 389 -4.54 57.02 -29.35
C ILE A 389 -5.42 57.48 -30.50
N VAL A 390 -6.16 56.58 -31.17
CA VAL A 390 -7.14 56.94 -32.20
C VAL A 390 -8.20 57.88 -31.63
N LYS A 391 -8.68 57.60 -30.42
CA LYS A 391 -9.59 58.48 -29.68
C LYS A 391 -8.94 59.81 -29.27
N MET A 392 -7.64 59.86 -28.99
CA MET A 392 -6.94 61.13 -28.78
C MET A 392 -6.79 61.91 -30.09
N VAL A 393 -6.46 61.26 -31.21
CA VAL A 393 -6.29 61.91 -32.53
C VAL A 393 -7.62 62.39 -33.10
N GLU A 394 -8.66 61.55 -33.07
CA GLU A 394 -10.00 61.85 -33.58
C GLU A 394 -10.63 63.03 -32.79
N PHE A 395 -10.38 63.13 -31.49
CA PHE A 395 -10.88 64.24 -30.65
C PHE A 395 -9.92 65.45 -30.56
N SER A 396 -8.62 65.32 -30.85
CA SER A 396 -7.70 66.48 -30.93
C SER A 396 -7.81 67.22 -32.27
N ASN A 397 -8.30 66.55 -33.32
CA ASN A 397 -8.57 67.17 -34.63
C ASN A 397 -9.93 67.91 -34.67
N GLU A 398 -10.66 68.00 -33.55
CA GLU A 398 -11.97 68.65 -33.44
C GLU A 398 -11.92 69.99 -32.65
N PHE A 399 -10.74 70.39 -32.14
CA PHE A 399 -10.54 71.60 -31.32
C PHE A 399 -9.30 72.39 -31.73
N GLY A 400 -9.29 72.97 -32.94
CA GLY A 400 -8.13 73.70 -33.45
C GLY A 400 -8.33 74.47 -34.75
N ASP A 401 -9.43 75.24 -34.87
CA ASP A 401 -9.51 76.57 -35.52
C ASP A 401 -10.98 76.99 -35.61
N ASP A 402 -11.37 78.05 -34.88
CA ASP A 402 -12.41 79.05 -35.22
C ASP A 402 -12.63 80.00 -34.01
N ASP A 403 -11.85 81.10 -33.99
CA ASP A 403 -11.99 82.36 -33.23
C ASP A 403 -10.91 83.31 -33.83
N ASP A 404 -11.09 84.60 -34.15
CA ASP A 404 -12.25 85.50 -34.21
C ASP A 404 -11.83 86.78 -35.01
N ASP A 405 -12.81 87.58 -35.48
CA ASP A 405 -12.72 88.99 -35.94
C ASP A 405 -11.78 89.47 -37.10
N GLY A 406 -12.29 90.42 -37.93
CA GLY A 406 -11.47 91.57 -38.40
C GLY A 406 -11.19 91.82 -39.89
N ASP A 407 -12.18 92.38 -40.61
CA ASP A 407 -12.13 93.25 -41.82
C ASP A 407 -10.78 93.57 -42.57
N VAL A 408 -10.73 93.23 -43.87
CA VAL A 408 -10.15 94.00 -45.01
C VAL A 408 -8.69 94.54 -44.93
N ASN A 409 -7.71 93.89 -45.60
CA ASN A 409 -7.32 94.14 -47.02
C ASN A 409 -5.94 93.54 -47.42
N ASP A 410 -5.76 93.32 -48.72
CA ASP A 410 -4.51 93.25 -49.53
C ASP A 410 -3.27 92.44 -49.07
N ASN A 411 -2.96 91.43 -49.90
CA ASN A 411 -1.64 91.11 -50.48
C ASN A 411 -0.32 91.23 -49.67
N ASN A 412 0.34 90.07 -49.60
CA ASN A 412 1.79 89.82 -49.74
C ASN A 412 2.72 89.71 -48.49
N ASP A 413 3.68 88.78 -48.64
CA ASP A 413 5.00 88.64 -48.01
C ASP A 413 5.23 88.24 -46.53
N GLU A 414 5.85 87.05 -46.41
CA GLU A 414 7.10 86.74 -45.68
C GLU A 414 7.25 86.79 -44.13
N ARG A 415 8.01 85.79 -43.62
CA ARG A 415 8.85 85.76 -42.37
C ARG A 415 8.10 85.72 -41.02
N ASP A 416 8.66 85.24 -39.90
CA ASP A 416 9.85 84.41 -39.55
C ASP A 416 9.71 83.93 -38.07
N ALA A 417 10.43 82.85 -37.69
CA ALA A 417 10.86 82.36 -36.36
C ALA A 417 10.03 82.55 -35.06
N GLY A 418 10.01 81.51 -34.19
CA GLY A 418 10.04 81.77 -32.73
C GLY A 418 9.58 80.72 -31.69
N ASN A 419 10.43 79.73 -31.39
CA ASN A 419 10.79 79.27 -30.03
C ASN A 419 9.79 78.58 -29.02
N GLU A 420 10.12 77.32 -28.71
CA GLU A 420 10.05 76.57 -27.42
C GLU A 420 9.10 76.97 -26.24
N ALA A 421 8.35 75.99 -25.68
CA ALA A 421 8.71 75.31 -24.40
C ALA A 421 7.54 74.59 -23.65
N ARG A 422 7.66 73.26 -23.52
CA ARG A 422 7.23 72.35 -22.41
C ARG A 422 6.33 72.88 -21.26
N SER A 423 5.24 72.15 -20.94
CA SER A 423 5.18 71.22 -19.76
C SER A 423 3.76 70.88 -19.25
N ASN A 424 3.31 69.65 -19.53
CA ASN A 424 2.66 68.67 -18.63
C ASN A 424 1.72 69.15 -17.48
N GLY A 425 0.43 68.78 -17.52
CA GLY A 425 -0.53 69.02 -16.42
C GLY A 425 -1.86 68.24 -16.52
N ASN A 426 -1.95 67.11 -15.83
CA ASN A 426 -3.07 66.17 -15.76
C ASN A 426 -4.41 66.76 -15.25
N GLY A 427 -5.57 66.36 -15.82
CA GLY A 427 -6.89 66.59 -15.20
C GLY A 427 -8.08 66.62 -16.17
N GLN A 428 -8.76 65.49 -16.35
CA GLN A 428 -10.01 65.37 -17.12
C GLN A 428 -11.22 65.32 -16.18
N ASP A 429 -12.29 66.10 -16.44
CA ASP A 429 -13.66 65.59 -16.31
C ASP A 429 -14.79 66.46 -16.94
N TRP A 430 -15.91 65.78 -17.27
CA TRP A 430 -17.28 66.27 -17.60
C TRP A 430 -17.60 67.08 -18.88
N ASN A 431 -17.86 66.32 -19.96
CA ASN A 431 -19.20 66.18 -20.58
C ASN A 431 -19.95 67.42 -21.15
N LYS A 432 -19.93 67.53 -22.49
CA LYS A 432 -21.18 67.78 -23.26
C LYS A 432 -21.10 67.20 -24.68
N SER A 433 -22.21 66.64 -25.15
CA SER A 433 -22.26 65.74 -26.31
C SER A 433 -22.39 66.45 -27.67
N GLY A 434 -21.73 65.91 -28.71
CA GLY A 434 -21.88 66.30 -30.12
C GLY A 434 -22.11 65.10 -31.05
N ALA A 435 -23.26 65.10 -31.73
CA ALA A 435 -23.71 64.25 -32.86
C ALA A 435 -22.87 63.01 -33.30
N ALA A 436 -23.19 61.83 -32.73
CA ALA A 436 -22.72 60.54 -33.22
C ALA A 436 -23.35 60.12 -34.57
N LYS A 437 -22.67 59.20 -35.29
CA LYS A 437 -23.19 58.47 -36.47
C LYS A 437 -24.60 57.91 -36.18
N PRO A 438 -25.55 57.98 -37.13
CA PRO A 438 -26.96 57.75 -36.86
C PRO A 438 -27.23 56.38 -36.22
N LEU A 439 -28.06 56.37 -35.18
CA LEU A 439 -28.35 55.21 -34.33
C LEU A 439 -28.73 53.95 -35.12
N GLU A 440 -29.42 54.12 -36.24
CA GLU A 440 -29.82 53.06 -37.17
C GLU A 440 -28.62 52.30 -37.78
N ALA A 441 -27.54 53.01 -38.14
CA ALA A 441 -26.33 52.37 -38.68
C ALA A 441 -25.58 51.54 -37.61
N LEU A 442 -25.49 52.05 -36.38
CA LEU A 442 -24.91 51.32 -35.24
C LEU A 442 -25.76 50.11 -34.82
N LEU A 443 -27.09 50.22 -34.91
CA LEU A 443 -28.00 49.10 -34.67
C LEU A 443 -27.93 48.06 -35.79
N LEU A 444 -27.81 48.46 -37.06
CA LEU A 444 -27.62 47.55 -38.18
C LEU A 444 -26.29 46.79 -38.08
N ASP A 445 -25.19 47.47 -37.75
CA ASP A 445 -23.88 46.81 -37.59
C ASP A 445 -23.86 45.85 -36.39
N LYS A 446 -24.46 46.24 -35.24
CA LYS A 446 -24.68 45.30 -34.13
C LYS A 446 -25.59 44.13 -34.50
N ASN A 447 -26.67 44.37 -35.25
CA ASN A 447 -27.59 43.29 -35.65
C ASN A 447 -26.89 42.30 -36.56
N ARG A 448 -26.14 42.79 -37.56
CA ARG A 448 -25.28 41.97 -38.43
C ARG A 448 -24.22 41.20 -37.64
N LYS A 449 -23.50 41.85 -36.71
CA LYS A 449 -22.50 41.19 -35.86
C LYS A 449 -23.11 40.12 -34.94
N LEU A 450 -24.33 40.34 -34.44
CA LEU A 450 -25.10 39.34 -33.69
C LEU A 450 -25.61 38.20 -34.59
N GLN A 451 -25.99 38.48 -35.84
CA GLN A 451 -26.33 37.45 -36.83
C GLN A 451 -25.10 36.59 -37.18
N ASP A 452 -23.93 37.19 -37.39
CA ASP A 452 -22.67 36.48 -37.66
C ASP A 452 -22.23 35.62 -36.46
N GLN A 453 -22.43 36.10 -35.23
CA GLN A 453 -22.23 35.29 -34.02
C GLN A 453 -23.25 34.16 -33.92
N LEU A 454 -24.52 34.40 -34.27
CA LEU A 454 -25.58 33.38 -34.27
C LEU A 454 -25.33 32.29 -35.32
N THR A 455 -24.86 32.64 -36.52
CA THR A 455 -24.50 31.66 -37.56
C THR A 455 -23.26 30.86 -37.16
N SER A 456 -22.22 31.50 -36.64
CA SER A 456 -21.03 30.82 -36.10
C SER A 456 -21.40 29.83 -34.98
N LEU A 457 -22.21 30.25 -34.00
CA LEU A 457 -22.66 29.37 -32.91
C LEU A 457 -23.55 28.23 -33.41
N ARG A 458 -24.38 28.44 -34.46
CA ARG A 458 -25.16 27.37 -35.10
C ARG A 458 -24.29 26.35 -35.82
N VAL A 459 -23.23 26.79 -36.51
CA VAL A 459 -22.27 25.89 -37.15
C VAL A 459 -21.54 25.05 -36.10
N ALA A 460 -20.98 25.69 -35.06
CA ALA A 460 -20.31 24.99 -33.98
C ALA A 460 -21.24 24.02 -33.22
N HIS A 461 -22.52 24.38 -33.00
CA HIS A 461 -23.51 23.48 -32.43
C HIS A 461 -23.80 22.29 -33.37
N ASN A 462 -23.91 22.51 -34.68
CA ASN A 462 -24.14 21.42 -35.63
C ASN A 462 -22.94 20.47 -35.69
N GLU A 463 -21.71 21.00 -35.72
CA GLU A 463 -20.48 20.19 -35.67
C GLU A 463 -20.39 19.37 -34.39
N LEU A 464 -20.61 20.00 -33.23
CA LEU A 464 -20.61 19.29 -31.94
C LEU A 464 -21.75 18.26 -31.83
N SER A 465 -22.92 18.56 -32.41
CA SER A 465 -24.04 17.61 -32.52
C SER A 465 -23.68 16.41 -33.39
N THR A 466 -23.05 16.62 -34.55
CA THR A 466 -22.59 15.52 -35.42
C THR A 466 -21.47 14.70 -34.80
N ALA A 467 -20.56 15.31 -34.03
CA ALA A 467 -19.54 14.60 -33.27
C ALA A 467 -20.16 13.78 -32.12
N SER A 468 -21.20 14.30 -31.46
CA SER A 468 -21.96 13.61 -30.42
C SER A 468 -22.75 12.42 -30.96
N THR A 469 -23.40 12.55 -32.12
CA THR A 469 -24.11 11.42 -32.75
C THR A 469 -23.16 10.38 -33.32
N ALA A 470 -22.01 10.79 -33.90
CA ALA A 470 -20.97 9.87 -34.36
C ALA A 470 -20.38 9.04 -33.20
N SER A 471 -19.97 9.70 -32.11
CA SER A 471 -19.43 9.01 -30.92
C SER A 471 -20.49 8.13 -30.23
N SER A 472 -21.76 8.53 -30.19
CA SER A 472 -22.85 7.65 -29.74
C SER A 472 -22.99 6.40 -30.63
N GLY A 473 -22.88 6.56 -31.94
CA GLY A 473 -22.93 5.44 -32.90
C GLY A 473 -21.76 4.47 -32.75
N GLU A 474 -20.54 4.97 -32.48
CA GLU A 474 -19.37 4.16 -32.15
C GLU A 474 -19.56 3.41 -30.82
N LEU A 475 -20.11 4.08 -29.81
CA LEU A 475 -20.38 3.48 -28.50
C LEU A 475 -21.41 2.35 -28.62
N ASP A 476 -22.46 2.52 -29.44
CA ASP A 476 -23.42 1.45 -29.71
C ASP A 476 -22.88 0.32 -30.61
N ARG A 477 -21.91 0.60 -31.49
CA ARG A 477 -21.14 -0.42 -32.20
C ARG A 477 -20.27 -1.23 -31.25
N LEU A 478 -19.57 -0.58 -30.33
CA LEU A 478 -18.75 -1.25 -29.31
C LEU A 478 -19.59 -2.08 -28.35
N LYS A 479 -20.75 -1.58 -27.89
CA LYS A 479 -21.72 -2.38 -27.10
C LYS A 479 -22.16 -3.65 -27.85
N ARG A 480 -22.44 -3.55 -29.16
CA ARG A 480 -22.81 -4.71 -29.99
C ARG A 480 -21.67 -5.72 -30.10
N GLU A 481 -20.42 -5.28 -30.26
CA GLU A 481 -19.29 -6.20 -30.28
C GLU A 481 -19.02 -6.82 -28.91
N VAL A 482 -19.16 -6.07 -27.81
CA VAL A 482 -19.07 -6.62 -26.44
C VAL A 482 -20.13 -7.69 -26.21
N ALA A 483 -21.40 -7.45 -26.58
CA ALA A 483 -22.46 -8.43 -26.46
C ALA A 483 -22.20 -9.68 -27.33
N ARG A 484 -21.67 -9.49 -28.55
CA ARG A 484 -21.26 -10.58 -29.45
C ARG A 484 -20.11 -11.41 -28.86
N LEU A 485 -19.11 -10.76 -28.27
CA LEU A 485 -17.99 -11.43 -27.60
C LEU A 485 -18.45 -12.17 -26.34
N GLN A 486 -19.36 -11.59 -25.55
CA GLN A 486 -19.96 -12.24 -24.38
C GLN A 486 -20.75 -13.50 -24.77
N ALA A 487 -21.58 -13.42 -25.81
CA ALA A 487 -22.29 -14.59 -26.33
C ALA A 487 -21.34 -15.66 -26.91
N LEU A 488 -20.20 -15.25 -27.48
CA LEU A 488 -19.17 -16.17 -27.94
C LEU A 488 -18.43 -16.83 -26.76
N THR A 489 -18.09 -16.08 -25.71
CA THR A 489 -17.46 -16.67 -24.51
C THR A 489 -18.41 -17.59 -23.77
N GLU A 490 -19.68 -17.22 -23.60
CA GLU A 490 -20.72 -18.09 -23.03
C GLU A 490 -20.88 -19.37 -23.85
N LYS A 491 -20.83 -19.27 -25.19
CA LYS A 491 -20.85 -20.46 -26.04
C LYS A 491 -19.60 -21.33 -25.85
N LEU A 492 -18.41 -20.74 -25.81
CA LEU A 492 -17.15 -21.46 -25.59
C LEU A 492 -17.09 -22.10 -24.19
N GLU A 493 -17.63 -21.45 -23.17
CA GLU A 493 -17.77 -21.98 -21.82
C GLU A 493 -18.73 -23.18 -21.80
N ASN A 494 -19.88 -23.08 -22.46
CA ASN A 494 -20.81 -24.20 -22.62
C ASN A 494 -20.22 -25.37 -23.42
N ASP A 495 -19.48 -25.10 -24.50
CA ASP A 495 -18.78 -26.11 -25.30
C ASP A 495 -17.66 -26.79 -24.48
N LEU A 496 -16.90 -26.03 -23.69
CA LEU A 496 -15.89 -26.54 -22.75
C LEU A 496 -16.50 -27.38 -21.61
N VAL A 497 -17.66 -26.98 -21.07
CA VAL A 497 -18.40 -27.75 -20.07
C VAL A 497 -18.96 -29.04 -20.67
N SER A 498 -19.41 -29.02 -21.93
CA SER A 498 -19.84 -30.22 -22.65
C SER A 498 -18.68 -31.21 -22.87
N ILE A 499 -17.49 -30.70 -23.23
CA ILE A 499 -16.27 -31.53 -23.39
C ILE A 499 -15.76 -32.05 -22.03
N GLY A 500 -15.75 -31.21 -20.99
CA GLY A 500 -15.34 -31.59 -19.64
C GLY A 500 -16.30 -32.57 -18.96
N GLY A 501 -17.61 -32.45 -19.24
CA GLY A 501 -18.65 -33.33 -18.71
C GLY A 501 -18.67 -34.74 -19.30
N GLY A 502 -18.09 -34.94 -20.48
CA GLY A 502 -17.93 -36.27 -21.10
C GLY A 502 -16.75 -37.10 -20.57
N GLY A 503 -15.89 -36.51 -19.73
CA GLY A 503 -14.54 -36.99 -19.45
C GLY A 503 -14.34 -37.81 -18.16
N GLY A 504 -15.18 -38.81 -17.84
CA GLY A 504 -14.74 -39.86 -16.91
C GLY A 504 -15.75 -40.68 -16.12
N ARG A 505 -16.03 -41.91 -16.60
CA ARG A 505 -15.75 -43.15 -15.81
C ARG A 505 -15.97 -44.46 -16.60
N SER A 506 -15.01 -45.37 -16.39
CA SER A 506 -15.15 -46.84 -16.38
C SER A 506 -15.43 -47.61 -17.69
N GLY A 507 -14.35 -48.04 -18.35
CA GLY A 507 -13.97 -49.46 -18.49
C GLY A 507 -14.82 -50.44 -19.33
N GLY A 508 -14.16 -51.19 -20.22
CA GLY A 508 -14.65 -52.48 -20.74
C GLY A 508 -14.51 -52.70 -22.26
N SER A 509 -13.61 -53.62 -22.64
CA SER A 509 -13.65 -54.56 -23.78
C SER A 509 -14.11 -54.15 -25.20
N GLU A 510 -13.28 -54.55 -26.17
CA GLU A 510 -13.64 -55.24 -27.43
C GLU A 510 -14.33 -54.50 -28.60
N THR A 511 -13.49 -54.23 -29.62
CA THR A 511 -13.66 -54.48 -31.08
C THR A 511 -14.84 -53.92 -31.91
N PRO A 512 -14.64 -53.63 -33.22
CA PRO A 512 -15.58 -52.86 -34.05
C PRO A 512 -16.53 -53.70 -34.90
N GLY A 513 -17.71 -53.17 -35.26
CA GLY A 513 -18.57 -53.78 -36.29
C GLY A 513 -19.90 -53.07 -36.59
N ALA A 514 -20.02 -52.61 -37.85
CA ALA A 514 -21.22 -52.58 -38.71
C ALA A 514 -22.53 -51.86 -38.28
N GLU A 515 -22.92 -50.91 -39.14
CA GLU A 515 -24.30 -50.54 -39.53
C GLU A 515 -25.13 -51.72 -40.13
N PRO A 516 -26.44 -51.59 -40.48
CA PRO A 516 -27.46 -50.56 -40.15
C PRO A 516 -28.87 -51.11 -39.77
N ALA A 517 -29.82 -50.18 -39.58
CA ALA A 517 -31.22 -50.21 -40.10
C ALA A 517 -32.42 -50.50 -39.16
N ALA A 518 -33.30 -49.48 -39.10
CA ALA A 518 -34.78 -49.51 -39.16
C ALA A 518 -35.60 -50.24 -38.05
N ALA A 519 -36.64 -49.68 -37.41
CA ALA A 519 -37.42 -48.45 -37.59
C ALA A 519 -38.55 -48.39 -36.51
N ARG A 520 -39.31 -47.26 -36.50
CA ARG A 520 -40.58 -46.96 -35.78
C ARG A 520 -40.39 -46.44 -34.33
N SER A 521 -41.04 -45.35 -33.88
CA SER A 521 -41.94 -44.41 -34.58
C SER A 521 -42.26 -43.15 -33.73
N ALA A 522 -42.58 -42.03 -34.40
CA ALA A 522 -43.29 -40.82 -33.89
C ALA A 522 -42.57 -39.91 -32.87
N SER A 523 -42.80 -38.59 -32.80
CA SER A 523 -43.39 -37.58 -33.73
C SER A 523 -43.15 -36.16 -33.16
N ALA A 524 -43.28 -35.12 -34.01
CA ALA A 524 -43.18 -33.66 -33.76
C ALA A 524 -41.76 -33.12 -33.43
N SER A 525 -41.04 -32.36 -34.27
CA SER A 525 -41.34 -31.15 -35.10
C SER A 525 -41.37 -29.83 -34.30
N ALA A 526 -40.77 -28.72 -34.74
CA ALA A 526 -39.81 -28.49 -35.82
C ALA A 526 -39.09 -27.15 -35.61
N ALA A 527 -37.90 -27.04 -36.20
CA ALA A 527 -37.18 -25.80 -36.42
C ALA A 527 -37.96 -24.81 -37.31
N MET A 528 -37.98 -23.54 -36.91
CA MET A 528 -38.11 -22.36 -37.79
C MET A 528 -37.03 -21.37 -37.30
N SER A 529 -35.94 -21.18 -38.05
CA SER A 529 -35.77 -20.40 -39.28
C SER A 529 -35.33 -18.96 -38.98
N ALA A 530 -34.07 -18.65 -39.29
CA ALA A 530 -33.38 -17.41 -38.91
C ALA A 530 -33.76 -16.18 -39.76
N GLU A 531 -34.93 -16.21 -40.39
CA GLU A 531 -35.40 -15.20 -41.34
C GLU A 531 -36.50 -14.31 -40.73
N GLU A 532 -37.22 -14.80 -39.71
CA GLU A 532 -38.32 -14.07 -39.06
C GLU A 532 -37.83 -13.00 -38.06
N ALA A 533 -36.62 -13.14 -37.50
CA ALA A 533 -36.05 -12.19 -36.54
C ALA A 533 -35.48 -10.89 -37.18
N LEU A 534 -35.26 -10.87 -38.50
CA LEU A 534 -34.73 -9.70 -39.22
C LEU A 534 -35.85 -8.79 -39.76
N ALA A 535 -37.04 -9.34 -40.03
CA ALA A 535 -38.17 -8.58 -40.59
C ALA A 535 -38.87 -7.64 -39.59
N GLU A 536 -38.70 -7.87 -38.28
CA GLU A 536 -39.31 -7.07 -37.21
C GLU A 536 -38.56 -5.74 -36.97
N MET A 537 -37.24 -5.69 -37.24
CA MET A 537 -36.41 -4.49 -37.00
C MET A 537 -36.52 -3.41 -38.08
N ASP A 538 -36.73 -3.79 -39.35
CA ASP A 538 -36.78 -2.82 -40.47
C ASP A 538 -38.09 -1.99 -40.50
N ARG A 539 -39.14 -2.41 -39.78
CA ARG A 539 -40.45 -1.73 -39.78
C ARG A 539 -40.53 -0.43 -38.98
N ILE A 540 -39.47 -0.07 -38.25
CA ILE A 540 -39.44 1.15 -37.41
C ILE A 540 -38.52 2.26 -38.02
N ALA A 541 -37.76 1.95 -39.09
CA ALA A 541 -36.69 2.82 -39.58
C ALA A 541 -37.05 3.80 -40.73
N ALA A 542 -38.32 3.88 -41.19
CA ALA A 542 -38.65 4.54 -42.46
C ALA A 542 -39.79 5.60 -42.42
N SER A 543 -39.48 6.79 -41.88
CA SER A 543 -40.00 8.12 -42.32
C SER A 543 -41.50 8.48 -42.20
N PRO A 544 -41.91 9.77 -42.33
CA PRO A 544 -41.16 11.03 -42.15
C PRO A 544 -41.87 12.06 -41.21
N SER A 545 -41.17 13.17 -40.95
CA SER A 545 -41.63 14.31 -40.15
C SER A 545 -42.91 15.00 -40.64
N ARG A 546 -43.82 15.37 -39.72
CA ARG A 546 -44.60 16.63 -39.81
C ARG A 546 -44.99 17.17 -38.42
N SER A 547 -44.90 18.49 -38.28
CA SER A 547 -45.19 19.32 -37.10
C SER A 547 -46.68 19.29 -36.69
N SER A 548 -47.07 19.44 -35.42
CA SER A 548 -47.03 20.74 -34.71
C SER A 548 -47.76 20.66 -33.35
N THR A 549 -47.29 21.43 -32.34
CA THR A 549 -48.02 21.83 -31.10
C THR A 549 -48.45 20.69 -30.13
N GLN A 550 -48.50 20.83 -28.80
CA GLN A 550 -48.41 21.98 -27.89
C GLN A 550 -48.05 21.51 -26.45
N GLN A 551 -47.28 22.30 -25.68
CA GLN A 551 -47.08 22.20 -24.21
C GLN A 551 -46.47 20.90 -23.62
N GLN A 552 -45.90 20.87 -22.41
CA GLN A 552 -45.06 21.83 -21.66
C GLN A 552 -44.43 21.06 -20.47
N GLN A 553 -43.21 21.47 -20.06
CA GLN A 553 -42.54 21.13 -18.78
C GLN A 553 -42.02 19.70 -18.51
N GLN A 554 -40.68 19.65 -18.41
CA GLN A 554 -39.89 19.11 -17.30
C GLN A 554 -40.07 17.64 -16.88
N SER A 555 -38.99 16.87 -17.02
CA SER A 555 -38.61 15.81 -16.07
C SER A 555 -37.09 15.68 -15.99
N GLN A 556 -36.55 15.78 -14.78
CA GLN A 556 -35.17 15.43 -14.49
C GLN A 556 -35.06 13.92 -14.18
N SER A 557 -33.99 13.31 -14.69
CA SER A 557 -33.12 12.30 -14.05
C SER A 557 -33.65 10.93 -13.57
N GLN A 558 -32.78 9.92 -13.81
CA GLN A 558 -32.67 8.59 -13.15
C GLN A 558 -33.81 7.59 -13.47
N LEU A 559 -33.59 6.42 -14.09
CA LEU A 559 -32.41 5.56 -14.26
C LEU A 559 -31.83 4.97 -12.96
N ALA A 560 -32.30 3.77 -12.60
CA ALA A 560 -31.48 2.72 -11.98
C ALA A 560 -32.11 1.33 -12.25
N THR A 561 -31.36 0.46 -12.91
CA THR A 561 -31.63 -0.97 -13.05
C THR A 561 -31.20 -1.75 -11.81
N GLN A 562 -31.71 -2.97 -11.64
CA GLN A 562 -31.25 -3.93 -10.63
C GLN A 562 -31.31 -5.36 -11.18
N PRO A 563 -30.21 -6.14 -11.08
CA PRO A 563 -30.22 -7.60 -10.95
C PRO A 563 -29.83 -7.99 -9.50
N THR A 564 -30.44 -8.91 -8.74
CA THR A 564 -30.94 -10.31 -8.93
C THR A 564 -29.91 -11.44 -8.77
N SER A 565 -29.89 -12.06 -7.58
CA SER A 565 -29.84 -13.52 -7.30
C SER A 565 -29.96 -13.71 -5.76
N ALA A 566 -30.91 -14.46 -5.18
CA ALA A 566 -31.24 -15.89 -5.27
C ALA A 566 -30.16 -16.80 -4.60
N GLY A 567 -30.45 -17.72 -3.68
CA GLY A 567 -31.71 -18.07 -2.96
C GLY A 567 -31.59 -19.44 -2.25
N ALA A 568 -32.41 -19.73 -1.24
CA ALA A 568 -32.58 -21.09 -0.65
C ALA A 568 -33.94 -21.23 0.06
N THR A 569 -34.54 -22.43 0.04
CA THR A 569 -35.94 -22.71 0.38
C THR A 569 -36.09 -23.73 1.52
N THR A 570 -37.15 -23.70 2.35
CA THR A 570 -38.37 -24.56 2.33
C THR A 570 -39.05 -24.50 3.74
N PRO A 571 -40.23 -25.10 4.05
CA PRO A 571 -41.55 -24.70 3.55
C PRO A 571 -42.72 -24.64 4.59
N SER A 572 -43.85 -24.07 4.17
CA SER A 572 -45.25 -24.41 4.53
C SER A 572 -45.98 -23.89 5.80
N THR A 573 -47.20 -23.35 5.54
CA THR A 573 -48.47 -23.41 6.33
C THR A 573 -49.04 -22.04 6.81
N PRO A 574 -50.34 -21.72 6.62
CA PRO A 574 -50.81 -20.31 6.51
C PRO A 574 -51.80 -19.83 7.59
N ARG A 575 -51.90 -18.51 7.84
CA ARG A 575 -53.08 -17.90 8.49
C ARG A 575 -53.28 -16.37 8.30
N GLN A 576 -54.41 -16.02 7.67
CA GLN A 576 -55.32 -14.86 7.89
C GLN A 576 -54.83 -13.38 7.86
N ALA A 577 -55.54 -12.59 7.04
CA ALA A 577 -55.87 -11.16 7.23
C ALA A 577 -57.36 -11.06 7.68
N PRO A 578 -58.04 -9.89 7.85
CA PRO A 578 -57.67 -8.45 7.69
C PRO A 578 -58.14 -7.61 8.94
N PRO A 579 -58.57 -6.32 8.91
CA PRO A 579 -58.44 -5.22 7.93
C PRO A 579 -58.03 -3.81 8.47
N SER A 580 -57.61 -2.94 7.53
CA SER A 580 -57.83 -1.48 7.44
C SER A 580 -57.68 -0.53 8.65
N SER A 581 -56.76 0.44 8.52
CA SER A 581 -57.12 1.88 8.58
C SER A 581 -56.04 2.75 7.89
N THR A 582 -56.48 3.71 7.08
CA THR A 582 -55.71 4.89 6.63
C THR A 582 -56.29 6.11 7.37
N PRO A 583 -55.49 7.15 7.68
CA PRO A 583 -55.28 8.22 6.70
C PRO A 583 -53.91 8.94 6.76
N SER A 584 -53.80 10.00 5.95
CA SER A 584 -52.80 11.08 5.94
C SER A 584 -51.41 10.78 5.36
N SER A 585 -51.18 11.39 4.20
CA SER A 585 -49.89 11.55 3.53
C SER A 585 -49.09 12.70 4.15
N GLY A 586 -47.75 12.66 4.02
CA GLY A 586 -46.96 13.90 3.95
C GLY A 586 -46.07 14.26 5.12
N ALA A 587 -45.23 13.33 5.60
CA ALA A 587 -43.96 13.67 6.24
C ALA A 587 -42.95 12.52 6.04
N ASP A 588 -41.67 12.88 6.00
CA ASP A 588 -40.50 12.02 6.16
C ASP A 588 -40.33 10.82 5.21
N THR A 589 -39.62 11.08 4.10
CA THR A 589 -38.58 10.17 3.59
C THR A 589 -37.48 10.01 4.65
N SER A 590 -37.83 9.36 5.76
CA SER A 590 -36.99 9.30 6.95
C SER A 590 -35.64 8.65 6.63
N ILE A 591 -34.56 9.29 7.07
CA ILE A 591 -33.19 8.77 6.95
C ILE A 591 -32.93 7.61 7.95
N LEU A 592 -33.86 7.43 8.90
CA LEU A 592 -33.79 6.47 10.00
C LEU A 592 -33.75 5.00 9.55
N PRO A 593 -34.55 4.49 8.58
CA PRO A 593 -34.48 3.10 8.13
C PRO A 593 -33.15 2.77 7.45
N ILE A 594 -32.53 3.75 6.79
CA ILE A 594 -31.20 3.60 6.19
C ILE A 594 -30.16 3.51 7.30
N ILE A 595 -30.18 4.43 8.28
CA ILE A 595 -29.25 4.43 9.41
C ILE A 595 -29.41 3.19 10.29
N THR A 596 -30.64 2.69 10.53
CA THR A 596 -30.85 1.43 11.26
C THR A 596 -30.31 0.25 10.46
N SER A 597 -30.56 0.16 9.15
CA SER A 597 -29.99 -0.90 8.31
C SER A 597 -28.46 -0.89 8.29
N GLN A 598 -27.83 0.30 8.27
CA GLN A 598 -26.38 0.45 8.34
C GLN A 598 -25.86 0.03 9.72
N ARG A 599 -26.44 0.54 10.81
CA ARG A 599 -26.11 0.16 12.19
C ARG A 599 -26.21 -1.35 12.40
N ASP A 600 -27.26 -1.97 11.89
CA ASP A 600 -27.52 -3.40 12.11
C ASP A 600 -26.61 -4.27 11.23
N ARG A 601 -26.19 -3.81 10.03
CA ARG A 601 -25.06 -4.38 9.27
C ARG A 601 -23.72 -4.25 9.99
N PHE A 602 -23.43 -3.11 10.61
CA PHE A 602 -22.20 -2.92 11.41
C PHE A 602 -22.20 -3.80 12.67
N ARG A 603 -23.35 -3.99 13.33
CA ARG A 603 -23.51 -4.93 14.43
C ARG A 603 -23.28 -6.37 14.00
N ALA A 604 -23.85 -6.80 12.88
CA ALA A 604 -23.63 -8.13 12.32
C ALA A 604 -22.14 -8.37 12.02
N ARG A 605 -21.47 -7.40 11.37
CA ARG A 605 -20.03 -7.50 11.06
C ARG A 605 -19.15 -7.49 12.31
N ASN A 606 -19.50 -6.73 13.35
CA ASN A 606 -18.79 -6.79 14.62
C ASN A 606 -18.99 -8.13 15.33
N ALA A 607 -20.20 -8.70 15.31
CA ALA A 607 -20.47 -10.02 15.89
C ALA A 607 -19.69 -11.13 15.17
N GLU A 608 -19.63 -11.08 13.83
CA GLU A 608 -18.82 -11.98 13.00
C GLU A 608 -17.32 -11.84 13.32
N LEU A 609 -16.80 -10.61 13.43
CA LEU A 609 -15.40 -10.37 13.81
C LEU A 609 -15.10 -10.80 15.25
N GLU A 610 -16.04 -10.68 16.19
CA GLU A 610 -15.91 -11.22 17.55
C GLU A 610 -15.92 -12.76 17.55
N GLU A 611 -16.72 -13.40 16.71
CA GLU A 611 -16.76 -14.85 16.57
C GLU A 611 -15.46 -15.38 15.94
N GLU A 612 -14.95 -14.72 14.90
CA GLU A 612 -13.67 -15.05 14.27
C GLU A 612 -12.50 -14.83 15.24
N LEU A 613 -12.52 -13.75 16.03
CA LEU A 613 -11.56 -13.54 17.12
C LEU A 613 -11.61 -14.69 18.14
N ARG A 614 -12.81 -15.15 18.53
CA ARG A 614 -12.98 -16.30 19.44
C ARG A 614 -12.43 -17.60 18.82
N LYS A 615 -12.69 -17.86 17.53
CA LYS A 615 -12.14 -19.03 16.79
C LYS A 615 -10.62 -19.00 16.71
N GLN A 616 -10.02 -17.83 16.51
CA GLN A 616 -8.57 -17.67 16.53
C GLN A 616 -7.99 -17.87 17.94
N PHE A 617 -8.68 -17.43 18.99
CA PHE A 617 -8.27 -17.74 20.37
C PHE A 617 -8.36 -19.24 20.70
N THR A 618 -9.38 -19.97 20.23
CA THR A 618 -9.47 -21.43 20.45
C THR A 618 -8.38 -22.17 19.69
N THR A 619 -8.14 -21.88 18.41
CA THR A 619 -7.02 -22.51 17.65
C THR A 619 -5.65 -22.18 18.24
N ILE A 620 -5.42 -20.95 18.71
CA ILE A 620 -4.17 -20.61 19.43
C ILE A 620 -4.04 -21.41 20.74
N SER A 621 -5.14 -21.69 21.43
CA SER A 621 -5.15 -22.51 22.65
C SER A 621 -4.88 -23.99 22.35
N GLU A 622 -5.51 -24.54 21.31
CA GLU A 622 -5.32 -25.90 20.82
C GLU A 622 -3.87 -26.14 20.38
N LEU A 623 -3.33 -25.29 19.50
CA LEU A 623 -1.93 -25.37 19.06
C LEU A 623 -0.93 -25.22 20.22
N ARG A 624 -1.24 -24.43 21.26
CA ARG A 624 -0.42 -24.34 22.47
C ARG A 624 -0.46 -25.61 23.32
N ASN A 625 -1.59 -26.31 23.34
CA ASN A 625 -1.71 -27.59 24.03
C ASN A 625 -1.02 -28.70 23.23
N GLU A 626 -1.16 -28.72 21.91
CA GLU A 626 -0.44 -29.64 21.01
C GLU A 626 1.09 -29.47 21.12
N ILE A 627 1.58 -28.22 21.18
CA ILE A 627 3.01 -27.96 21.44
C ILE A 627 3.45 -28.54 22.80
N LYS A 628 2.61 -28.46 23.84
CA LYS A 628 2.94 -29.04 25.16
C LYS A 628 2.92 -30.58 25.15
N THR A 629 1.95 -31.21 24.47
CA THR A 629 1.92 -32.67 24.36
C THR A 629 3.10 -33.17 23.54
N LEU A 630 3.39 -32.56 22.39
CA LEU A 630 4.58 -32.87 21.60
C LEU A 630 5.88 -32.63 22.39
N GLN A 631 5.96 -31.62 23.25
CA GLN A 631 7.11 -31.43 24.13
C GLN A 631 7.25 -32.55 25.15
N ALA A 632 6.16 -32.99 25.78
CA ALA A 632 6.16 -34.11 26.73
C ALA A 632 6.51 -35.45 26.04
N ASP A 633 5.93 -35.72 24.87
CA ASP A 633 6.19 -36.93 24.09
C ASP A 633 7.63 -37.00 23.58
N ASN A 634 8.19 -35.89 23.11
CA ASN A 634 9.62 -35.80 22.77
C ASN A 634 10.49 -36.07 23.99
N LEU A 635 10.15 -35.52 25.16
CA LEU A 635 10.93 -35.73 26.39
C LEU A 635 10.90 -37.20 26.84
N GLY A 636 9.73 -37.85 26.78
CA GLY A 636 9.61 -39.30 27.02
C GLY A 636 10.30 -40.18 25.96
N LEU A 637 10.38 -39.73 24.70
CA LEU A 637 11.19 -40.37 23.66
C LEU A 637 12.69 -40.24 23.92
N TYR A 638 13.16 -39.07 24.37
CA TYR A 638 14.56 -38.88 24.78
C TYR A 638 14.92 -39.72 26.00
N GLU A 639 14.02 -39.85 26.98
CA GLU A 639 14.20 -40.77 28.10
C GLU A 639 14.30 -42.22 27.63
N LYS A 640 13.37 -42.70 26.79
CA LYS A 640 13.44 -44.05 26.19
C LYS A 640 14.71 -44.28 25.39
N LEU A 641 15.11 -43.32 24.54
CA LEU A 641 16.33 -43.43 23.73
C LEU A 641 17.57 -43.47 24.63
N ARG A 642 17.60 -42.68 25.71
CA ARG A 642 18.66 -42.71 26.71
C ARG A 642 18.71 -44.05 27.46
N TYR A 643 17.57 -44.59 27.88
CA TYR A 643 17.46 -45.91 28.53
C TYR A 643 17.96 -47.04 27.60
N LEU A 644 17.61 -46.99 26.32
CA LEU A 644 18.11 -47.93 25.31
C LEU A 644 19.62 -47.76 25.06
N GLN A 645 20.11 -46.52 25.00
CA GLN A 645 21.52 -46.23 24.76
C GLN A 645 22.41 -46.61 25.97
N THR A 646 21.92 -46.48 27.20
CA THR A 646 22.64 -46.95 28.41
C THR A 646 22.65 -48.46 28.54
N TYR A 647 21.67 -49.19 27.98
CA TYR A 647 21.69 -50.65 27.91
C TYR A 647 22.48 -51.20 26.69
N GLY A 648 22.48 -50.48 25.56
CA GLY A 648 23.19 -50.88 24.34
C GLY A 648 24.71 -50.60 24.35
N GLY A 649 25.19 -49.68 25.20
CA GLY A 649 26.58 -49.24 25.23
C GLY A 649 27.60 -50.21 25.86
N GLY A 650 27.19 -51.41 26.29
CA GLY A 650 28.02 -52.34 27.06
C GLY A 650 28.78 -53.42 26.25
N GLY A 651 28.50 -53.59 24.95
CA GLY A 651 29.01 -54.69 24.13
C GLY A 651 30.15 -54.32 23.19
N ASN A 652 31.40 -54.53 23.62
CA ASN A 652 32.62 -54.36 22.80
C ASN A 652 33.45 -55.65 22.92
N GLY A 653 33.88 -56.35 21.86
CA GLY A 653 33.78 -56.16 20.40
C GLY A 653 34.79 -57.10 19.70
N SER A 654 34.89 -57.05 18.35
CA SER A 654 35.88 -57.76 17.49
C SER A 654 35.68 -59.29 17.31
N GLY A 655 35.73 -59.88 16.10
CA GLY A 655 35.92 -59.30 14.76
C GLY A 655 36.36 -60.35 13.70
N GLY A 656 36.33 -59.97 12.40
CA GLY A 656 36.75 -60.76 11.23
C GLY A 656 35.56 -61.29 10.41
N ALA A 657 35.21 -60.69 9.26
CA ALA A 657 35.83 -60.89 7.92
C ALA A 657 35.60 -62.33 7.38
N GLU A 658 35.16 -62.56 6.14
CA GLU A 658 35.38 -61.83 4.88
C GLU A 658 34.36 -62.29 3.80
N GLY A 659 34.04 -61.50 2.75
CA GLY A 659 33.28 -62.05 1.60
C GLY A 659 32.47 -61.11 0.67
N SER A 660 33.13 -60.59 -0.37
CA SER A 660 32.57 -60.31 -1.73
C SER A 660 31.49 -59.22 -1.97
N ASN A 661 31.96 -58.07 -2.46
CA ASN A 661 31.42 -57.24 -3.57
C ASN A 661 29.92 -56.87 -3.65
N GLY A 662 29.64 -55.61 -3.29
CA GLY A 662 28.54 -54.79 -3.82
C GLY A 662 28.96 -53.31 -3.78
N SER A 663 28.91 -52.60 -4.91
CA SER A 663 29.55 -51.28 -5.06
C SER A 663 28.80 -50.15 -4.33
N ALA A 664 29.52 -49.36 -3.53
CA ALA A 664 29.07 -48.07 -3.03
C ALA A 664 30.18 -47.02 -3.15
N VAL A 665 29.94 -45.99 -3.95
CA VAL A 665 30.84 -44.83 -4.09
C VAL A 665 30.89 -44.06 -2.77
N ARG A 666 32.10 -43.88 -2.22
CA ARG A 666 32.35 -42.96 -1.09
C ARG A 666 32.99 -41.68 -1.60
N ILE A 667 32.44 -40.53 -1.23
CA ILE A 667 33.11 -39.23 -1.38
C ILE A 667 34.04 -39.05 -0.18
N ALA A 668 35.26 -38.56 -0.43
CA ALA A 668 36.38 -38.66 0.49
C ALA A 668 36.77 -37.33 1.17
N MET A 669 37.11 -37.43 2.45
CA MET A 669 38.14 -36.67 3.18
C MET A 669 38.29 -37.35 4.55
N GLY A 670 39.46 -37.59 5.11
CA GLY A 670 40.83 -37.34 4.65
C GLY A 670 41.74 -37.66 5.83
N GLU A 671 42.37 -38.83 5.82
CA GLU A 671 42.91 -39.49 7.02
C GLU A 671 44.45 -39.61 6.95
N TYR A 672 45.13 -39.49 8.10
CA TYR A 672 46.54 -39.84 8.24
C TYR A 672 46.74 -40.80 9.44
N PRO A 673 47.67 -41.77 9.36
CA PRO A 673 47.52 -43.05 10.05
C PRO A 673 48.28 -43.17 11.39
N PRO A 674 47.93 -44.17 12.22
CA PRO A 674 48.56 -44.40 13.53
C PRO A 674 49.84 -45.27 13.46
N PRO A 675 50.80 -45.07 14.38
CA PRO A 675 51.87 -46.03 14.64
C PRO A 675 51.51 -47.02 15.76
N GLN A 676 52.15 -48.20 15.72
CA GLN A 676 51.87 -49.34 16.60
C GLN A 676 52.42 -49.18 18.03
N ARG A 677 51.82 -49.93 18.95
CA ARG A 677 52.18 -49.98 20.38
C ARG A 677 53.08 -51.18 20.67
N GLY A 678 54.35 -50.94 21.00
CA GLY A 678 55.13 -51.82 21.88
C GLY A 678 54.94 -51.41 23.34
N GLY A 679 55.15 -52.29 24.32
CA GLY A 679 55.01 -51.91 25.72
C GLY A 679 55.82 -52.78 26.68
N ALA A 680 55.97 -52.30 27.93
CA ALA A 680 56.13 -53.11 29.12
C ALA A 680 56.03 -52.29 30.43
N ALA A 681 55.41 -52.92 31.44
CA ALA A 681 55.64 -52.81 32.89
C ALA A 681 55.24 -51.55 33.72
N ALA A 682 54.78 -51.87 34.94
CA ALA A 682 54.37 -51.03 36.09
C ALA A 682 53.04 -50.24 35.98
N GLY A 683 52.10 -50.30 36.93
CA GLY A 683 51.99 -51.11 38.16
C GLY A 683 51.38 -50.32 39.33
N ALA A 684 50.12 -50.61 39.69
CA ALA A 684 49.28 -49.94 40.72
C ALA A 684 49.01 -48.43 40.45
N ASP A 685 47.80 -47.88 40.53
CA ASP A 685 46.62 -48.19 41.35
C ASP A 685 45.32 -47.67 40.66
N LEU A 686 44.14 -48.20 41.02
CA LEU A 686 42.86 -47.86 40.39
C LEU A 686 41.96 -46.99 41.29
N SER A 687 41.18 -46.10 40.65
CA SER A 687 39.69 -46.05 40.71
C SER A 687 39.07 -44.65 40.77
N ALA A 688 39.72 -43.63 41.34
CA ALA A 688 39.05 -42.36 41.66
C ALA A 688 38.99 -41.30 40.53
N VAL A 689 39.95 -41.29 39.60
CA VAL A 689 40.10 -40.17 38.62
C VAL A 689 39.31 -40.38 37.31
N GLY A 690 38.89 -41.62 37.04
CA GLY A 690 38.25 -42.01 35.77
C GLY A 690 36.81 -41.53 35.57
N VAL A 691 36.13 -41.10 36.65
CA VAL A 691 34.73 -40.64 36.62
C VAL A 691 34.65 -39.12 36.45
N ALA A 692 35.40 -38.34 37.24
CA ALA A 692 35.40 -36.87 37.19
C ALA A 692 35.82 -36.29 35.82
N ARG A 693 36.72 -36.98 35.10
CA ARG A 693 37.13 -36.56 33.75
C ARG A 693 36.10 -36.90 32.67
N ARG A 694 35.21 -37.87 32.91
CA ARG A 694 34.09 -38.20 32.00
C ARG A 694 32.89 -37.28 32.25
N THR A 695 32.51 -37.06 33.51
CA THR A 695 31.44 -36.11 33.84
C THR A 695 31.74 -34.70 33.34
N SER A 696 32.98 -34.22 33.46
CA SER A 696 33.38 -32.92 32.90
C SER A 696 33.38 -32.86 31.36
N ALA A 697 33.69 -33.98 30.69
CA ALA A 697 33.55 -34.08 29.24
C ALA A 697 32.08 -34.07 28.82
N ASP A 698 31.26 -34.92 29.45
CA ASP A 698 29.81 -35.00 29.23
C ASP A 698 29.11 -33.68 29.55
N GLU A 699 29.54 -32.95 30.57
CA GLU A 699 29.01 -31.63 30.90
C GLU A 699 29.44 -30.55 29.90
N LYS A 700 30.64 -30.64 29.33
CA LYS A 700 31.11 -29.78 28.24
C LYS A 700 30.46 -30.12 26.89
N TYR A 701 30.02 -31.36 26.69
CA TYR A 701 29.18 -31.73 25.55
C TYR A 701 27.71 -31.39 25.80
N ARG A 702 27.20 -31.52 27.03
CA ARG A 702 25.86 -31.09 27.45
C ARG A 702 25.71 -29.58 27.29
N LEU A 703 26.67 -28.78 27.75
CA LEU A 703 26.66 -27.32 27.57
C LEU A 703 26.73 -26.92 26.09
N ARG A 704 27.58 -27.56 25.28
CA ARG A 704 27.60 -27.30 23.82
C ARG A 704 26.35 -27.81 23.11
N TYR A 705 25.70 -28.85 23.62
CA TYR A 705 24.42 -29.32 23.12
C TYR A 705 23.31 -28.35 23.51
N GLU A 706 23.20 -27.92 24.77
CA GLU A 706 22.27 -26.89 25.27
C GLU A 706 22.45 -25.55 24.53
N GLU A 707 23.68 -25.16 24.21
CA GLU A 707 24.02 -24.00 23.36
C GLU A 707 23.55 -24.21 21.90
N SER A 708 23.83 -25.38 21.29
CA SER A 708 23.40 -25.68 19.90
C SER A 708 21.91 -26.02 19.73
N MET A 709 21.26 -26.43 20.81
CA MET A 709 19.90 -26.98 20.91
C MET A 709 18.96 -26.03 21.66
N ASN A 710 19.38 -24.79 21.92
CA ASN A 710 18.48 -23.70 22.29
C ASN A 710 17.68 -23.28 21.05
N PRO A 711 16.42 -23.73 20.86
CA PRO A 711 15.65 -23.38 19.66
C PRO A 711 15.45 -21.86 19.59
N TRP A 712 15.46 -21.19 20.74
CA TRP A 712 15.30 -19.74 20.88
C TRP A 712 16.46 -18.92 20.33
N GLU A 713 17.68 -19.44 20.18
CA GLU A 713 18.80 -18.67 19.60
C GLU A 713 18.82 -18.77 18.07
N ARG A 714 18.64 -19.98 17.54
CA ARG A 714 18.38 -20.19 16.10
C ARG A 714 17.07 -19.51 15.66
N PHE A 715 16.07 -19.43 16.55
CA PHE A 715 14.93 -18.53 16.34
C PHE A 715 15.28 -17.05 16.55
N LYS A 716 16.12 -16.59 17.48
CA LYS A 716 16.42 -15.13 17.60
C LYS A 716 16.99 -14.59 16.28
N GLY A 717 17.95 -15.28 15.66
CA GLY A 717 18.46 -14.90 14.34
C GLY A 717 17.37 -14.91 13.25
N ARG A 718 16.64 -16.03 13.10
CA ARG A 718 15.55 -16.16 12.11
C ARG A 718 14.31 -15.34 12.42
N ARG A 719 14.09 -14.89 13.65
CA ARG A 719 12.94 -14.10 14.14
C ARG A 719 13.27 -12.61 14.13
N LEU A 720 14.54 -12.21 14.25
CA LEU A 720 14.96 -10.91 13.75
C LEU A 720 14.76 -10.87 12.23
N LEU A 721 15.26 -11.84 11.46
CA LEU A 721 15.06 -11.88 10.01
C LEU A 721 13.57 -11.95 9.60
N HIS A 722 12.75 -12.76 10.29
CA HIS A 722 11.30 -12.83 10.03
C HIS A 722 10.52 -11.62 10.58
N MET A 723 10.97 -10.93 11.63
CA MET A 723 10.34 -9.66 12.06
C MET A 723 10.80 -8.49 11.21
N LEU A 724 12.05 -8.45 10.73
CA LEU A 724 12.55 -7.45 9.80
C LEU A 724 11.87 -7.60 8.44
N THR A 725 11.78 -8.84 7.91
CA THR A 725 11.02 -9.10 6.68
C THR A 725 9.51 -8.87 6.88
N ARG A 726 8.89 -9.25 8.02
CA ARG A 726 7.50 -8.85 8.30
C ARG A 726 7.32 -7.34 8.42
N LEU A 727 8.27 -6.59 8.99
CA LEU A 727 8.20 -5.13 9.13
C LEU A 727 8.38 -4.42 7.77
N VAL A 728 9.24 -4.96 6.91
CA VAL A 728 9.44 -4.49 5.53
C VAL A 728 8.25 -4.85 4.64
N LEU A 729 7.64 -6.04 4.81
CA LEU A 729 6.45 -6.44 4.05
C LEU A 729 5.16 -5.79 4.58
N SER A 730 5.00 -5.55 5.89
CA SER A 730 3.77 -5.00 6.46
C SER A 730 3.55 -3.53 6.13
N HIS A 731 4.62 -2.76 5.93
CA HIS A 731 4.52 -1.31 5.70
C HIS A 731 4.83 -0.94 4.24
N ARG A 732 3.84 -0.42 3.52
CA ARG A 732 3.95 -0.04 2.07
C ARG A 732 5.16 0.87 1.78
N ARG A 733 5.51 1.77 2.70
CA ARG A 733 6.68 2.66 2.62
C ARG A 733 8.03 1.91 2.77
N MET A 734 8.11 0.91 3.65
CA MET A 734 9.33 0.11 3.83
C MET A 734 9.58 -0.80 2.62
N ARG A 735 8.51 -1.34 2.01
CA ARG A 735 8.59 -2.12 0.78
C ARG A 735 9.13 -1.29 -0.41
N LEU A 736 8.72 -0.03 -0.51
CA LEU A 736 9.24 0.91 -1.52
C LEU A 736 10.72 1.22 -1.29
N LEU A 737 11.12 1.51 -0.04
CA LEU A 737 12.52 1.75 0.32
C LEU A 737 13.42 0.52 0.05
N PHE A 738 12.93 -0.69 0.34
CA PHE A 738 13.65 -1.93 0.04
C PHE A 738 13.82 -2.16 -1.46
N LEU A 739 12.78 -1.90 -2.27
CA LEU A 739 12.89 -1.94 -3.73
C LEU A 739 13.87 -0.91 -4.28
N LEU A 740 13.86 0.32 -3.74
CA LEU A 740 14.76 1.40 -4.16
C LEU A 740 16.21 1.08 -3.77
N TYR A 741 16.44 0.53 -2.58
CA TYR A 741 17.75 0.03 -2.13
C TYR A 741 18.25 -1.13 -3.00
N ALA A 742 17.38 -2.12 -3.29
CA ALA A 742 17.74 -3.24 -4.17
C ALA A 742 18.07 -2.77 -5.59
N PHE A 743 17.30 -1.83 -6.13
CA PHE A 743 17.58 -1.21 -7.44
C PHE A 743 18.89 -0.44 -7.44
N PHE A 744 19.17 0.36 -6.40
CA PHE A 744 20.44 1.08 -6.25
C PHE A 744 21.63 0.11 -6.18
N LEU A 745 21.51 -1.00 -5.44
CA LEU A 745 22.56 -2.02 -5.35
C LEU A 745 22.78 -2.72 -6.69
N HIS A 746 21.72 -3.04 -7.44
CA HIS A 746 21.86 -3.58 -8.80
C HIS A 746 22.48 -2.56 -9.77
N ALA A 747 22.11 -1.29 -9.69
CA ALA A 747 22.72 -0.22 -10.48
C ALA A 747 24.20 -0.02 -10.14
N MET A 748 24.58 -0.12 -8.87
CA MET A 748 25.98 -0.06 -8.42
C MET A 748 26.79 -1.25 -8.91
N VAL A 749 26.26 -2.47 -8.81
CA VAL A 749 26.91 -3.68 -9.34
C VAL A 749 27.02 -3.62 -10.87
N PHE A 750 25.98 -3.12 -11.56
CA PHE A 750 26.02 -2.94 -13.01
C PHE A 750 27.02 -1.86 -13.44
N ALA A 751 27.12 -0.75 -12.70
CA ALA A 751 28.13 0.28 -12.92
C ALA A 751 29.55 -0.26 -12.68
N MET A 752 29.77 -1.04 -11.62
CA MET A 752 31.06 -1.66 -11.32
C MET A 752 31.44 -2.69 -12.40
N LEU A 753 30.50 -3.50 -12.89
CA LEU A 753 30.72 -4.41 -14.02
C LEU A 753 30.96 -3.66 -15.34
N PHE A 754 30.32 -2.51 -15.54
CA PHE A 754 30.51 -1.64 -16.69
C PHE A 754 31.89 -0.96 -16.68
N GLU A 755 32.35 -0.48 -15.51
CA GLU A 755 33.71 0.03 -15.32
C GLU A 755 34.75 -1.08 -15.53
N ILE A 756 34.56 -2.27 -14.96
CA ILE A 756 35.45 -3.42 -15.17
C ILE A 756 35.49 -3.81 -16.66
N GLY A 757 34.36 -3.75 -17.37
CA GLY A 757 34.26 -3.96 -18.81
C GLY A 757 35.00 -2.90 -19.63
N HIS A 758 34.92 -1.62 -19.23
CA HIS A 758 35.63 -0.53 -19.91
C HIS A 758 37.14 -0.55 -19.62
N SER A 759 37.56 -0.79 -18.37
CA SER A 759 38.98 -0.85 -17.98
C SER A 759 39.70 -2.07 -18.55
N SER A 760 38.99 -3.20 -18.72
CA SER A 760 39.52 -4.35 -19.46
C SER A 760 39.62 -4.05 -20.96
N SER A 761 38.62 -3.39 -21.55
CA SER A 761 38.66 -2.97 -22.97
C SER A 761 39.82 -2.02 -23.28
N THR A 762 40.15 -1.08 -22.39
CA THR A 762 41.33 -0.21 -22.55
C THR A 762 42.65 -0.96 -22.39
N SER A 763 42.69 -2.04 -21.59
CA SER A 763 43.90 -2.84 -21.38
C SER A 763 44.24 -3.70 -22.61
N THR A 764 43.24 -4.22 -23.33
CA THR A 764 43.46 -5.00 -24.56
C THR A 764 43.97 -4.16 -25.73
N CYS A 765 43.69 -2.85 -25.74
CA CYS A 765 44.11 -1.95 -26.82
C CYS A 765 45.59 -1.51 -26.70
N ALA A 766 46.21 -1.69 -25.53
CA ALA A 766 47.60 -1.30 -25.27
C ALA A 766 48.65 -2.36 -25.65
N ILE A 767 48.25 -3.54 -26.14
CA ILE A 767 49.14 -4.68 -26.45
C ILE A 767 49.22 -4.94 -27.97
N HIS A 768 49.12 -3.88 -28.79
CA HIS A 768 49.33 -3.99 -30.23
C HIS A 768 50.14 -2.81 -30.80
N ASP A 769 51.41 -2.73 -30.40
CA ASP A 769 52.44 -1.91 -31.05
C ASP A 769 52.95 -2.65 -32.32
N PRO A 770 52.62 -2.20 -33.54
CA PRO A 770 53.00 -2.87 -34.78
C PRO A 770 54.41 -2.43 -35.22
N SER A 771 55.42 -2.76 -34.41
CA SER A 771 56.83 -2.44 -34.70
C SER A 771 57.80 -3.63 -34.56
N ARG A 772 57.31 -4.85 -34.84
CA ARG A 772 58.14 -6.04 -35.17
C ARG A 772 57.41 -6.94 -36.19
N PRO A 773 58.15 -7.70 -37.02
CA PRO A 773 57.67 -8.21 -38.31
C PRO A 773 56.62 -9.33 -38.17
N THR A 774 55.66 -9.51 -39.09
CA THR A 774 55.47 -8.90 -40.44
C THR A 774 54.03 -8.42 -40.64
#